data_AF-A0AAF0EFF3-F1
#
_entry.id   AF-A0AAF0EFF3-F1
#
_cell.length_a   1.000
_cell.length_b   1.000
_cell.length_c   1.000
_cell.angle_alpha   90.00
_cell.angle_beta   90.00
_cell.angle_gamma   90.00
#
_symmetry.space_group_name_H-M   'P 1'
#
loop_
_entity.id
_entity.type
_entity.pdbx_description
1 polymer ?
#
loop_
_entity_poly.entity_id
_entity_poly.type
_entity_poly.pdbx_seq_one_letter_code
_entity_poly.pdbx_strand_id
1 'polypeptide(L)'
;MDGRSRVSHTSGYGDNPFGANYAGGGGFMGADGSQDGQGRRMGTQSLRPVTVRQVLHASQPHSDAPFTFDGAELSQVSIVAWVRSATKNATNVQYTIDDGTGQMDVRKWIDNSMDEGAAVEDIEPNQYVRIMGEIKSFNNKRSITAVSMHVLQDHNEYLFHQLEVIYAHLALTKASGHTTAPSHAGAADMSAYDDAALPKTDSMAADLSQLSALQRRIYQTIAAEAPECPEGVDLQVVKERCRNVDPAEIHLPGKWRHAVRRRSAAGCMDLGLGRVQALLRRVGSPHTQFPIIHVAGTNGKGSTIAFLDSILTNLVGLRSARFNSPHLVTARDSVRVHGGEPIDEAVWDRAVHQTRLADARDVPICATPFELLTVQTLLAFTLLPPESQPDILLIEVGVGGRLDATNVFPRDNVLASVICPIALDHEGLLGKGLRAITLQKAGIVQRQGLCVVADQTPALSIPAPPVLPTPSHEVLEVLQSECESLEARVAYTHVPWAQLRMTQAVNAAGARLVGTLPVYDAQPPHTSTPSPAAYMDFSVEATLARVSGATTAIQTLWAMAHDRTPYPDPWTDLRARIRAKLTPDASLTLCEALHQCRWEGRCEWHTVGDLPVLVDGAHNEASAWALRHYVHFSLHQHAAASVTWIMAFSQGKDVQRMLDVLLQPRDPLSQRVAFVPFSTPVEGMPWVSPASPSALKELVDAHNIHAHVLPNLGAALAWAQSEPMPKPHMVIVCGSLYLVSDFYRDGYAHRRQP
;
A
#
# COMPACT_ATOMS: atom_id res chain seq x y z
N MET A 1 38.39 -32.83 29.37
CA MET A 1 39.78 -32.65 29.84
C MET A 1 40.45 -31.89 28.71
N ASP A 2 40.80 -30.62 28.77
CA ASP A 2 41.07 -29.63 29.82
C ASP A 2 40.67 -28.26 29.22
N GLY A 3 40.55 -27.12 29.89
CA GLY A 3 40.87 -26.70 31.23
C GLY A 3 40.30 -25.28 31.38
N ARG A 4 39.78 -24.97 32.56
CA ARG A 4 39.26 -23.65 32.93
C ARG A 4 40.41 -22.65 33.05
N SER A 5 40.26 -21.46 32.48
CA SER A 5 40.96 -20.25 32.92
C SER A 5 39.95 -19.11 33.07
N ARG A 6 39.64 -18.78 34.32
CA ARG A 6 39.01 -17.53 34.74
C ARG A 6 40.10 -16.49 34.89
N VAL A 7 39.96 -15.34 34.23
CA VAL A 7 40.65 -14.10 34.60
C VAL A 7 39.57 -13.05 34.88
N SER A 8 39.60 -12.55 36.10
CA SER A 8 38.83 -11.41 36.60
C SER A 8 39.77 -10.21 36.69
N HIS A 9 39.35 -9.02 36.21
CA HIS A 9 39.56 -7.73 36.88
C HIS A 9 38.93 -6.54 36.10
N THR A 10 37.94 -5.90 36.75
CA THR A 10 37.70 -4.45 36.95
C THR A 10 37.37 -3.44 35.83
N SER A 11 36.45 -2.53 36.22
CA SER A 11 35.99 -1.24 35.63
C SER A 11 35.09 -1.36 34.40
N GLY A 12 33.91 -0.74 34.30
CA GLY A 12 33.50 0.63 34.62
C GLY A 12 32.99 1.26 33.31
N TYR A 13 32.11 2.27 33.38
CA TYR A 13 31.47 3.02 32.28
C TYR A 13 30.04 2.61 31.90
N GLY A 14 29.09 3.41 32.38
CA GLY A 14 28.18 4.06 31.44
C GLY A 14 28.91 5.25 30.82
N ASP A 15 28.74 5.46 29.51
CA ASP A 15 28.62 6.81 28.96
C ASP A 15 28.12 6.79 27.51
N ASN A 16 27.47 7.90 27.16
CA ASN A 16 26.98 8.31 25.85
C ASN A 16 28.07 8.31 24.76
N PRO A 17 27.79 7.80 23.55
CA PRO A 17 28.71 7.93 22.43
C PRO A 17 28.12 8.77 21.29
N PHE A 18 27.88 10.08 21.47
CA PHE A 18 27.82 11.04 20.34
C PHE A 18 28.16 12.46 20.84
N GLY A 19 29.44 12.70 21.11
CA GLY A 19 30.02 14.03 21.35
C GLY A 19 31.44 14.04 20.76
N ALA A 20 31.69 14.95 19.84
CA ALA A 20 32.76 14.94 18.84
C ALA A 20 34.18 15.19 19.38
N ASN A 21 35.19 14.78 18.60
CA ASN A 21 36.58 15.17 18.78
C ASN A 21 37.05 16.02 17.58
N TYR A 22 37.30 17.31 17.82
CA TYR A 22 38.26 18.11 17.06
C TYR A 22 38.91 19.15 17.99
N ALA A 23 40.23 19.25 17.85
CA ALA A 23 41.17 20.24 18.40
C ALA A 23 41.46 20.16 19.92
N GLY A 24 42.70 20.08 20.41
CA GLY A 24 43.99 20.35 19.76
C GLY A 24 44.71 21.52 20.44
N GLY A 25 45.46 21.21 21.51
CA GLY A 25 46.78 21.78 21.80
C GLY A 25 46.91 23.21 22.36
N GLY A 26 47.73 23.33 23.41
CA GLY A 26 48.55 24.52 23.67
C GLY A 26 48.31 25.20 25.02
N GLY A 27 49.15 24.91 26.02
CA GLY A 27 49.11 25.54 27.35
C GLY A 27 50.04 26.75 27.51
N PHE A 28 50.02 27.36 28.69
CA PHE A 28 51.22 27.79 29.44
C PHE A 28 50.86 28.24 30.88
N MET A 29 51.86 28.14 31.77
CA MET A 29 51.85 28.17 33.24
C MET A 29 51.59 29.54 33.93
N GLY A 30 51.21 29.49 35.22
CA GLY A 30 51.41 30.56 36.20
C GLY A 30 50.83 30.25 37.60
N ALA A 31 51.67 30.31 38.63
CA ALA A 31 51.54 29.73 39.98
C ALA A 31 50.59 30.41 41.01
N ASP A 32 50.22 29.57 41.99
CA ASP A 32 49.97 29.75 43.44
C ASP A 32 49.00 30.81 44.01
N GLY A 33 48.11 30.31 44.87
CA GLY A 33 47.41 31.12 45.89
C GLY A 33 46.04 30.56 46.28
N SER A 34 45.99 29.68 47.27
CA SER A 34 44.75 29.12 47.83
C SER A 34 43.92 30.16 48.60
N GLN A 35 42.65 30.34 48.21
CA GLN A 35 41.57 30.76 49.12
C GLN A 35 40.19 30.37 48.58
N ASP A 36 39.29 30.11 49.52
CA ASP A 36 38.03 29.38 49.40
C ASP A 36 37.07 29.86 48.30
N GLY A 37 36.35 28.88 47.75
CA GLY A 37 35.55 29.02 46.56
C GLY A 37 34.22 29.74 46.77
N GLN A 38 34.01 30.79 45.98
CA GLN A 38 32.74 31.01 45.30
C GLN A 38 32.93 30.68 43.82
N GLY A 39 32.73 29.40 43.49
CA GLY A 39 32.67 28.94 42.12
C GLY A 39 31.46 29.55 41.43
N ARG A 40 31.70 30.62 40.68
CA ARG A 40 30.83 31.15 39.62
C ARG A 40 30.46 29.97 38.72
N ARG A 41 29.20 29.49 38.79
CA ARG A 41 28.70 28.44 37.92
C ARG A 41 28.91 28.89 36.46
N MET A 42 29.82 28.21 35.76
CA MET A 42 29.90 28.28 34.31
C MET A 42 28.56 27.76 33.77
N GLY A 43 27.70 28.68 33.34
CA GLY A 43 26.43 28.33 32.71
C GLY A 43 26.71 27.64 31.39
N THR A 44 26.26 26.39 31.25
CA THR A 44 26.23 25.68 29.98
C THR A 44 25.35 26.47 29.01
N GLN A 45 25.94 27.12 27.99
CA GLN A 45 25.21 27.78 26.91
C GLN A 45 24.46 26.70 26.10
N SER A 46 23.19 26.46 26.41
CA SER A 46 22.36 25.54 25.65
C SER A 46 21.63 26.29 24.55
N LEU A 47 21.81 25.87 23.29
CA LEU A 47 20.99 26.31 22.17
C LEU A 47 19.61 25.66 22.26
N ARG A 48 18.54 26.45 22.32
CA ARG A 48 17.17 25.94 22.50
C ARG A 48 16.29 26.24 21.28
N PRO A 49 15.68 25.23 20.63
CA PRO A 49 14.70 25.46 19.59
C PRO A 49 13.41 26.02 20.23
N VAL A 50 12.94 27.16 19.73
CA VAL A 50 11.73 27.84 20.24
C VAL A 50 10.90 28.43 19.11
N THR A 51 9.64 28.75 19.40
CA THR A 51 8.82 29.64 18.56
C THR A 51 8.93 31.10 19.03
N VAL A 52 8.57 32.04 18.16
CA VAL A 52 8.49 33.48 18.47
C VAL A 52 7.59 33.72 19.69
N ARG A 53 6.43 33.06 19.75
CA ARG A 53 5.50 33.21 20.87
C ARG A 53 6.10 32.74 22.20
N GLN A 54 6.90 31.67 22.20
CA GLN A 54 7.58 31.21 23.42
C GLN A 54 8.61 32.24 23.91
N VAL A 55 9.36 32.86 22.99
CA VAL A 55 10.29 33.95 23.33
C VAL A 55 9.56 35.17 23.89
N LEU A 56 8.42 35.54 23.31
CA LEU A 56 7.60 36.66 23.80
C LEU A 56 6.97 36.37 25.17
N HIS A 57 6.68 35.10 25.49
CA HIS A 57 6.09 34.67 26.76
C HIS A 57 7.13 34.27 27.83
N ALA A 58 8.43 34.25 27.53
CA ALA A 58 9.47 33.92 28.50
C ALA A 58 9.44 34.86 29.72
N SER A 59 9.68 34.34 30.92
CA SER A 59 9.81 35.17 32.13
C SER A 59 11.22 35.72 32.28
N GLN A 60 11.33 36.98 32.70
CA GLN A 60 12.60 37.60 33.08
C GLN A 60 12.36 38.41 34.37
N PRO A 61 12.81 37.93 35.54
CA PRO A 61 12.42 38.53 36.82
C PRO A 61 13.04 39.91 37.10
N HIS A 62 14.21 40.22 36.53
CA HIS A 62 14.83 41.55 36.54
C HIS A 62 15.73 41.73 35.30
N SER A 63 16.18 42.95 35.00
CA SER A 63 16.90 43.29 33.75
C SER A 63 18.13 42.41 33.47
N ASP A 64 18.81 41.98 34.54
CA ASP A 64 20.06 41.22 34.46
C ASP A 64 19.86 39.70 34.65
N ALA A 65 18.61 39.23 34.79
CA ALA A 65 18.29 37.80 34.91
C ALA A 65 18.21 37.12 33.53
N PRO A 66 18.53 35.82 33.42
CA PRO A 66 18.32 35.07 32.19
C PRO A 66 16.82 34.92 31.89
N PHE A 67 16.47 34.90 30.61
CA PHE A 67 15.11 34.55 30.19
C PHE A 67 14.86 33.09 30.50
N THR A 68 13.66 32.77 31.00
CA THR A 68 13.26 31.38 31.30
C THR A 68 11.92 31.05 30.65
N PHE A 69 11.78 29.81 30.17
CA PHE A 69 10.54 29.26 29.64
C PHE A 69 10.50 27.75 29.90
N ASP A 70 9.33 27.21 30.26
CA ASP A 70 9.16 25.82 30.76
C ASP A 70 10.14 25.43 31.89
N GLY A 71 10.45 26.36 32.80
CA GLY A 71 11.33 26.11 33.95
C GLY A 71 12.82 25.98 33.62
N ALA A 72 13.25 26.27 32.38
CA ALA A 72 14.65 26.25 31.98
C ALA A 72 15.08 27.58 31.33
N GLU A 73 16.37 27.92 31.47
CA GLU A 73 16.97 29.14 30.91
C GLU A 73 17.03 29.10 29.38
N LEU A 74 16.88 30.28 28.76
CA LEU A 74 16.95 30.54 27.32
C LEU A 74 18.18 31.42 27.04
N SER A 75 19.37 30.83 27.13
CA SER A 75 20.64 31.54 26.88
C SER A 75 20.86 31.83 25.39
N GLN A 76 20.73 30.81 24.53
CA GLN A 76 20.75 30.94 23.09
C GLN A 76 19.54 30.22 22.50
N VAL A 77 18.96 30.77 21.46
CA VAL A 77 17.76 30.22 20.81
C VAL A 77 17.99 29.94 19.33
N SER A 78 17.36 28.89 18.83
CA SER A 78 17.23 28.62 17.40
C SER A 78 15.77 28.82 17.00
N ILE A 79 15.53 29.53 15.89
CA ILE A 79 14.20 29.79 15.32
C ILE A 79 14.27 29.64 13.81
N VAL A 80 13.30 28.95 13.21
CA VAL A 80 13.03 29.03 11.77
C VAL A 80 11.81 29.90 11.54
N ALA A 81 11.94 30.95 10.73
CA ALA A 81 10.86 31.92 10.49
C ALA A 81 10.94 32.53 9.08
N TRP A 82 9.81 33.06 8.62
CA TRP A 82 9.71 33.81 7.37
C TRP A 82 10.16 35.26 7.56
N VAL A 83 11.03 35.77 6.69
CA VAL A 83 11.45 37.18 6.72
C VAL A 83 10.38 38.05 6.06
N ARG A 84 9.74 38.91 6.86
CA ARG A 84 8.73 39.87 6.41
C ARG A 84 9.35 41.13 5.80
N SER A 85 10.41 41.65 6.41
CA SER A 85 11.10 42.85 5.96
C SER A 85 12.54 42.88 6.47
N ALA A 86 13.40 43.63 5.77
CA ALA A 86 14.79 43.89 6.16
C ALA A 86 15.08 45.39 6.02
N THR A 87 15.73 45.99 7.02
CA THR A 87 16.15 47.39 7.04
C THR A 87 17.63 47.47 7.37
N LYS A 88 18.43 47.93 6.42
CA LYS A 88 19.89 48.02 6.54
C LYS A 88 20.27 49.37 7.15
N ASN A 89 20.99 49.33 8.27
CA ASN A 89 21.57 50.50 8.93
C ASN A 89 23.11 50.48 8.76
N ALA A 90 23.77 51.55 9.20
CA ALA A 90 25.23 51.69 9.05
C ALA A 90 26.05 50.59 9.75
N THR A 91 25.53 49.98 10.83
CA THR A 91 26.27 49.00 11.65
C THR A 91 25.57 47.64 11.79
N ASN A 92 24.32 47.52 11.37
CA ASN A 92 23.53 46.29 11.48
C ASN A 92 22.41 46.25 10.44
N VAL A 93 21.91 45.04 10.18
CA VAL A 93 20.67 44.81 9.44
C VAL A 93 19.60 44.36 10.43
N GLN A 94 18.45 45.03 10.42
CA GLN A 94 17.29 44.68 11.23
C GLN A 94 16.24 43.96 10.36
N TYR A 95 15.91 42.73 10.73
CA TYR A 95 14.90 41.90 10.08
C TYR A 95 13.63 41.84 10.94
N THR A 96 12.46 41.82 10.30
CA THR A 96 11.20 41.44 10.96
C THR A 96 10.85 40.02 10.52
N ILE A 97 10.67 39.10 11.46
CA ILE A 97 10.41 37.69 11.19
C ILE A 97 9.04 37.24 11.69
N ASP A 98 8.48 36.20 11.08
CA ASP A 98 7.18 35.60 11.42
C ASP A 98 7.24 34.07 11.26
N ASP A 99 6.97 33.34 12.34
CA ASP A 99 6.96 31.86 12.33
C ASP A 99 5.54 31.27 12.37
N GLY A 100 4.51 32.10 12.17
CA GLY A 100 3.10 31.71 12.31
C GLY A 100 2.58 31.73 13.75
N THR A 101 3.45 31.91 14.76
CA THR A 101 3.05 32.05 16.17
C THR A 101 3.12 33.49 16.67
N GLY A 102 3.85 34.36 15.98
CA GLY A 102 3.98 35.79 16.26
C GLY A 102 5.05 36.45 15.40
N GLN A 103 5.22 37.76 15.57
CA GLN A 103 6.25 38.55 14.88
C GLN A 103 7.28 39.12 15.85
N MET A 104 8.54 39.21 15.43
CA MET A 104 9.63 39.74 16.24
C MET A 104 10.76 40.35 15.39
N ASP A 105 11.47 41.31 15.98
CA ASP A 105 12.65 41.93 15.36
C ASP A 105 13.92 41.11 15.65
N VAL A 106 14.76 40.96 14.63
CA VAL A 106 16.07 40.32 14.70
C VAL A 106 17.14 41.27 14.18
N ARG A 107 18.24 41.47 14.92
CA ARG A 107 19.36 42.32 14.53
C ARG A 107 20.59 41.47 14.24
N LYS A 108 21.15 41.60 13.03
CA LYS A 108 22.43 41.01 12.61
C LYS A 108 23.45 42.13 12.47
N TRP A 109 24.54 42.09 13.23
CA TRP A 109 25.61 43.10 13.13
C TRP A 109 26.45 42.87 11.87
N ILE A 110 26.91 43.96 11.26
CA ILE A 110 27.80 43.91 10.09
C ILE A 110 29.22 43.96 10.63
N ASP A 111 29.99 42.87 10.46
CA ASP A 111 31.40 42.84 10.86
C ASP A 111 32.24 43.57 9.82
N ASN A 112 32.89 44.67 10.23
CA ASN A 112 33.77 45.46 9.37
C ASN A 112 35.26 45.12 9.55
N SER A 113 35.59 44.00 10.20
CA SER A 113 36.97 43.56 10.44
C SER A 113 37.32 42.26 9.71
N MET A 114 38.06 42.42 8.61
CA MET A 114 38.91 41.47 7.90
C MET A 114 38.31 40.51 6.84
N ASP A 115 39.10 40.39 5.77
CA ASP A 115 39.03 39.63 4.51
C ASP A 115 38.01 40.01 3.42
N GLU A 116 38.54 40.70 2.40
CA GLU A 116 37.99 40.80 1.04
C GLU A 116 37.78 39.39 0.46
N GLY A 117 36.57 38.84 0.63
CA GLY A 117 36.21 37.57 0.00
C GLY A 117 34.90 36.92 0.47
N ALA A 118 34.42 37.21 1.67
CA ALA A 118 33.12 36.71 2.15
C ALA A 118 32.06 37.82 2.00
N ALA A 119 31.33 37.81 0.88
CA ALA A 119 30.13 38.62 0.76
C ALA A 119 29.18 38.23 1.92
N VAL A 120 28.80 39.20 2.77
CA VAL A 120 27.68 39.01 3.69
C VAL A 120 26.47 38.73 2.79
N GLU A 121 25.99 37.49 2.75
CA GLU A 121 24.76 37.15 2.04
C GLU A 121 23.63 37.99 2.65
N ASP A 122 23.23 39.04 1.91
CA ASP A 122 22.09 39.87 2.25
C ASP A 122 20.84 39.00 2.05
N ILE A 123 20.26 38.52 3.15
CA ILE A 123 19.01 37.76 3.14
C ILE A 123 17.88 38.70 2.70
N GLU A 124 17.20 38.35 1.60
CA GLU A 124 16.08 39.14 1.09
C GLU A 124 14.75 38.80 1.80
N PRO A 125 13.78 39.73 1.85
CA PRO A 125 12.42 39.42 2.32
C PRO A 125 11.77 38.31 1.49
N ASN A 126 10.76 37.65 2.07
CA ASN A 126 10.02 36.52 1.47
C ASN A 126 10.79 35.20 1.38
N GLN A 127 11.66 34.94 2.36
CA GLN A 127 12.42 33.70 2.47
C GLN A 127 12.28 33.13 3.89
N TYR A 128 12.30 31.80 4.00
CA TYR A 128 12.47 31.14 5.30
C TYR A 128 13.94 31.15 5.68
N VAL A 129 14.21 31.49 6.93
CA VAL A 129 15.57 31.54 7.48
C VAL A 129 15.65 30.79 8.79
N ARG A 130 16.78 30.16 9.05
CA ARG A 130 17.15 29.65 10.36
C ARG A 130 18.03 30.68 11.04
N ILE A 131 17.66 31.02 12.26
CA ILE A 131 18.26 32.08 13.07
C ILE A 131 18.75 31.42 14.35
N MET A 132 20.01 31.64 14.68
CA MET A 132 20.57 31.33 16.00
C MET A 132 21.02 32.63 16.65
N GLY A 133 20.63 32.87 17.89
CA GLY A 133 20.94 34.13 18.54
C GLY A 133 20.54 34.24 19.99
N GLU A 134 20.78 35.42 20.55
CA GLU A 134 20.52 35.74 21.95
C GLU A 134 19.32 36.68 22.07
N ILE A 135 18.47 36.44 23.06
CA ILE A 135 17.32 37.28 23.35
C ILE A 135 17.79 38.54 24.08
N LYS A 136 17.41 39.71 23.57
CA LYS A 136 17.62 41.00 24.24
C LYS A 136 16.28 41.71 24.46
N SER A 137 16.16 42.42 25.57
CA SER A 137 15.04 43.32 25.81
C SER A 137 15.54 44.74 26.03
N PHE A 138 14.87 45.70 25.39
CA PHE A 138 15.10 47.13 25.57
C PHE A 138 13.76 47.86 25.56
N ASN A 139 13.48 48.70 26.56
CA ASN A 139 12.19 49.39 26.73
C ASN A 139 10.97 48.46 26.60
N ASN A 140 11.01 47.30 27.28
CA ASN A 140 9.99 46.24 27.21
C ASN A 140 9.73 45.63 25.81
N LYS A 141 10.48 46.02 24.77
CA LYS A 141 10.45 45.35 23.46
C LYS A 141 11.51 44.26 23.44
N ARG A 142 11.12 43.04 23.07
CA ARG A 142 12.03 41.89 22.91
C ARG A 142 12.47 41.77 21.46
N SER A 143 13.74 41.41 21.28
CA SER A 143 14.37 41.21 19.98
C SER A 143 15.46 40.15 20.08
N ILE A 144 15.85 39.54 18.97
CA ILE A 144 16.99 38.63 18.92
C ILE A 144 18.19 39.33 18.31
N THR A 145 19.35 39.21 18.93
CA THR A 145 20.63 39.50 18.27
C THR A 145 21.14 38.22 17.65
N ALA A 146 21.12 38.14 16.33
CA ALA A 146 21.52 36.93 15.61
C ALA A 146 23.04 36.75 15.66
N VAL A 147 23.47 35.56 16.07
CA VAL A 147 24.85 35.07 15.96
C VAL A 147 25.07 34.49 14.56
N SER A 148 24.08 33.76 14.02
CA SER A 148 24.10 33.27 12.64
C SER A 148 22.70 33.27 12.04
N MET A 149 22.62 33.49 10.72
CA MET A 149 21.40 33.39 9.93
C MET A 149 21.71 32.82 8.56
N HIS A 150 20.92 31.84 8.11
CA HIS A 150 21.00 31.29 6.75
C HIS A 150 19.61 31.01 6.18
N VAL A 151 19.49 31.10 4.85
CA VAL A 151 18.26 30.79 4.12
C VAL A 151 18.06 29.28 4.04
N LEU A 152 16.83 28.83 4.27
CA LEU A 152 16.47 27.41 4.15
C LEU A 152 16.54 26.97 2.68
N GLN A 153 17.26 25.88 2.41
CA GLN A 153 17.32 25.25 1.08
C GLN A 153 16.32 24.09 0.94
N ASP A 154 15.87 23.52 2.06
CA ASP A 154 14.91 22.42 2.13
C ASP A 154 13.73 22.81 3.03
N HIS A 155 12.50 22.60 2.53
CA HIS A 155 11.29 22.81 3.31
C HIS A 155 11.20 21.88 4.54
N ASN A 156 11.84 20.72 4.51
CA ASN A 156 11.87 19.80 5.65
C ASN A 156 12.55 20.41 6.89
N GLU A 157 13.48 21.36 6.73
CA GLU A 157 14.14 22.02 7.86
C GLU A 157 13.14 22.84 8.71
N TYR A 158 12.11 23.43 8.08
CA TYR A 158 11.03 24.11 8.79
C TYR A 158 10.18 23.13 9.61
N LEU A 159 9.76 22.01 9.00
CA LEU A 159 8.97 20.99 9.68
C LEU A 159 9.77 20.32 10.81
N PHE A 160 11.05 20.07 10.58
CA PHE A 160 11.96 19.52 11.58
C PHE A 160 12.10 20.47 12.77
N HIS A 161 12.31 21.77 12.54
CA HIS A 161 12.37 22.76 13.60
C HIS A 161 11.08 22.80 14.43
N GLN A 162 9.89 22.71 13.81
CA GLN A 162 8.64 22.63 14.55
C GLN A 162 8.57 21.39 15.46
N LEU A 163 9.06 20.24 15.00
CA LEU A 163 9.15 19.03 15.80
C LEU A 163 10.19 19.17 16.94
N GLU A 164 11.33 19.80 16.68
CA GLU A 164 12.35 20.10 17.70
C GLU A 164 11.77 20.95 18.84
N VAL A 165 10.98 21.98 18.50
CA VAL A 165 10.31 22.85 19.48
C VAL A 165 9.30 22.06 20.32
N ILE A 166 8.46 21.25 19.68
CA ILE A 166 7.46 20.42 20.38
C ILE A 166 8.15 19.41 21.31
N TYR A 167 9.20 18.76 20.83
CA TYR A 167 9.97 17.80 21.61
C TYR A 167 10.63 18.45 22.83
N ALA A 168 11.30 19.58 22.65
CA ALA A 168 11.96 20.32 23.72
C ALA A 168 10.95 20.77 24.79
N HIS A 169 9.78 21.29 24.38
CA HIS A 169 8.71 21.67 25.28
C HIS A 169 8.19 20.48 26.11
N LEU A 170 7.92 19.34 25.46
CA LEU A 170 7.40 18.15 26.15
C LEU A 170 8.43 17.52 27.08
N ALA A 171 9.71 17.54 26.73
CA ALA A 171 10.78 16.99 27.57
C ALA A 171 10.91 17.77 28.89
N LEU A 172 10.84 19.11 28.82
CA LEU A 172 11.00 19.99 29.99
C LEU A 172 9.74 20.08 30.86
N THR A 173 8.56 20.02 30.25
CA THR A 173 7.28 20.03 30.99
C THR A 173 6.95 18.68 31.64
N LYS A 174 7.38 17.55 31.07
CA LYS A 174 7.26 16.24 31.74
C LYS A 174 8.18 16.10 32.96
N ALA A 175 9.33 16.77 32.97
CA ALA A 175 10.27 16.72 34.09
C ALA A 175 9.82 17.54 35.31
N SER A 176 8.89 18.50 35.13
CA SER A 176 8.46 19.46 36.15
C SER A 176 7.09 19.11 36.77
N GLY A 177 6.83 17.82 37.02
CA GLY A 177 5.58 17.35 37.63
C GLY A 177 5.25 18.04 38.96
N HIS A 178 4.37 19.04 38.92
CA HIS A 178 3.78 19.65 40.10
C HIS A 178 2.35 19.13 40.29
N THR A 179 2.20 18.15 41.18
CA THR A 179 0.95 17.82 41.84
C THR A 179 0.71 18.82 42.97
N THR A 180 -0.16 19.80 42.76
CA THR A 180 -0.77 20.58 43.85
C THR A 180 -2.23 20.19 43.96
N ALA A 181 -2.55 19.38 44.99
CA ALA A 181 -3.91 19.06 45.37
C ALA A 181 -4.58 20.28 46.03
N PRO A 182 -5.82 20.65 45.67
CA PRO A 182 -6.58 21.62 46.43
C PRO A 182 -7.37 20.95 47.56
N SER A 183 -7.28 21.59 48.72
CA SER A 183 -8.02 21.33 49.96
C SER A 183 -9.51 21.64 49.84
N HIS A 184 -10.35 20.81 50.48
CA HIS A 184 -11.80 21.01 50.64
C HIS A 184 -12.16 22.31 51.37
N ALA A 185 -13.18 23.04 50.87
CA ALA A 185 -14.23 23.68 51.66
C ALA A 185 -15.34 24.26 50.75
N GLY A 186 -16.61 23.99 51.07
CA GLY A 186 -17.76 24.79 50.59
C GLY A 186 -18.79 24.03 49.73
N ALA A 187 -19.79 23.44 50.39
CA ALA A 187 -21.05 23.03 49.79
C ALA A 187 -22.03 24.22 49.80
N ALA A 188 -22.77 24.45 48.70
CA ALA A 188 -24.16 24.95 48.66
C ALA A 188 -24.70 25.08 47.21
N ASP A 189 -25.81 24.39 46.95
CA ASP A 189 -26.97 24.69 46.08
C ASP A 189 -26.83 25.51 44.78
N MET A 190 -27.30 24.96 43.65
CA MET A 190 -28.70 25.10 43.21
C MET A 190 -28.99 24.36 41.88
N SER A 191 -30.25 23.96 41.76
CA SER A 191 -30.86 23.00 40.83
C SER A 191 -31.30 23.55 39.46
N ALA A 192 -31.47 22.59 38.52
CA ALA A 192 -32.47 22.50 37.44
C ALA A 192 -32.38 23.45 36.24
N TYR A 193 -32.26 22.87 35.02
CA TYR A 193 -33.23 23.04 33.94
C TYR A 193 -33.05 21.99 32.83
N ASP A 194 -34.14 21.25 32.62
CA ASP A 194 -34.68 20.54 31.45
C ASP A 194 -33.80 19.82 30.40
N ASP A 195 -34.05 18.51 30.35
CA ASP A 195 -33.79 17.55 29.30
C ASP A 195 -35.05 17.42 28.43
N ALA A 196 -35.01 17.91 27.18
CA ALA A 196 -36.02 17.58 26.19
C ALA A 196 -35.48 17.71 24.75
N ALA A 197 -35.75 16.64 23.98
CA ALA A 197 -35.72 16.49 22.51
C ALA A 197 -34.39 16.09 21.85
N LEU A 198 -34.11 14.77 21.81
CA LEU A 198 -33.41 14.12 20.69
C LEU A 198 -34.00 12.72 20.38
N PRO A 199 -34.04 12.29 19.11
CA PRO A 199 -34.75 11.10 18.66
C PRO A 199 -33.99 9.80 18.97
N LYS A 200 -34.75 8.77 19.35
CA LYS A 200 -34.25 7.41 19.65
C LYS A 200 -33.99 6.65 18.34
N THR A 201 -32.75 6.23 18.11
CA THR A 201 -32.39 5.15 17.20
C THR A 201 -31.72 4.03 18.01
N ASP A 202 -32.46 2.94 18.20
CA ASP A 202 -32.03 1.77 18.96
C ASP A 202 -31.23 0.80 18.07
N SER A 203 -29.91 0.80 18.24
CA SER A 203 -29.07 -0.42 18.34
C SER A 203 -27.66 -0.17 18.92
N MET A 204 -27.48 0.91 19.69
CA MET A 204 -26.20 1.24 20.38
C MET A 204 -26.37 1.62 21.87
N ALA A 205 -27.56 1.41 22.45
CA ALA A 205 -27.90 1.94 23.76
C ALA A 205 -27.16 1.27 24.94
N ALA A 206 -26.59 0.07 24.74
CA ALA A 206 -25.92 -0.66 25.83
C ALA A 206 -24.58 -0.02 26.23
N ASP A 207 -23.79 0.47 25.27
CA ASP A 207 -22.41 0.93 25.51
C ASP A 207 -22.27 2.44 25.74
N LEU A 208 -23.34 3.22 25.50
CA LEU A 208 -23.35 4.66 25.70
C LEU A 208 -23.84 5.06 27.11
N SER A 209 -24.43 4.11 27.85
CA SER A 209 -24.95 4.33 29.22
C SER A 209 -23.85 4.74 30.21
N GLN A 210 -22.61 4.28 29.99
CA GLN A 210 -21.44 4.59 30.82
C GLN A 210 -20.77 5.93 30.49
N LEU A 211 -21.19 6.61 29.41
CA LEU A 211 -20.65 7.91 29.03
C LEU A 211 -21.35 9.04 29.78
N SER A 212 -20.64 10.12 30.07
CA SER A 212 -21.26 11.36 30.58
C SER A 212 -22.18 11.99 29.51
N ALA A 213 -23.12 12.83 29.94
CA ALA A 213 -24.05 13.50 29.03
C ALA A 213 -23.32 14.30 27.92
N LEU A 214 -22.18 14.90 28.27
CA LEU A 214 -21.32 15.59 27.32
C LEU A 214 -20.64 14.64 26.33
N GLN A 215 -20.08 13.53 26.81
CA GLN A 215 -19.40 12.57 25.96
C GLN A 215 -20.35 11.96 24.93
N ARG A 216 -21.61 11.72 25.31
CA ARG A 216 -22.66 11.31 24.37
C ARG A 216 -22.95 12.39 23.33
N ARG A 217 -23.03 13.67 23.72
CA ARG A 217 -23.26 14.78 22.80
C ARG A 217 -22.11 14.99 21.81
N ILE A 218 -20.86 14.90 22.26
CA ILE A 218 -19.68 14.95 21.39
C ILE A 218 -19.71 13.78 20.40
N TYR A 219 -19.99 12.56 20.88
CA TYR A 219 -20.09 11.38 20.03
C TYR A 219 -21.19 11.51 18.98
N GLN A 220 -22.39 11.92 19.38
CA GLN A 220 -23.53 12.13 18.49
C GLN A 220 -23.26 13.22 17.44
N THR A 221 -22.57 14.30 17.84
CA THR A 221 -22.17 15.37 16.92
C THR A 221 -21.17 14.88 15.88
N ILE A 222 -20.14 14.14 16.31
CA ILE A 222 -19.15 13.58 15.39
C ILE A 222 -19.80 12.55 14.46
N ALA A 223 -20.68 11.69 14.99
CA ALA A 223 -21.36 10.67 14.20
C ALA A 223 -22.32 11.26 13.14
N ALA A 224 -22.96 12.40 13.44
CA ALA A 224 -23.85 13.09 12.52
C ALA A 224 -23.11 13.79 11.36
N GLU A 225 -21.91 14.33 11.61
CA GLU A 225 -21.16 15.12 10.63
C GLU A 225 -20.06 14.33 9.89
N ALA A 226 -19.64 13.18 10.43
CA ALA A 226 -18.62 12.31 9.84
C ALA A 226 -18.85 11.89 8.37
N PRO A 227 -20.10 11.69 7.87
CA PRO A 227 -20.33 11.33 6.47
C PRO A 227 -19.90 12.42 5.48
N GLU A 228 -19.92 13.70 5.88
CA GLU A 228 -19.58 14.84 5.02
C GLU A 228 -18.14 15.32 5.21
N CYS A 229 -17.43 14.83 6.23
CA CYS A 229 -16.09 15.26 6.59
C CYS A 229 -15.12 14.07 6.71
N PRO A 230 -14.64 13.49 5.59
CA PRO A 230 -13.76 12.32 5.59
C PRO A 230 -12.40 12.55 6.28
N GLU A 231 -11.97 13.82 6.42
CA GLU A 231 -10.76 14.21 7.14
C GLU A 231 -10.96 14.33 8.67
N GLY A 232 -12.20 14.16 9.15
CA GLY A 232 -12.61 14.35 10.54
C GLY A 232 -13.45 15.62 10.72
N VAL A 233 -14.22 15.66 11.81
CA VAL A 233 -15.08 16.79 12.15
C VAL A 233 -14.28 17.87 12.87
N ASP A 234 -14.33 19.10 12.37
CA ASP A 234 -13.61 20.24 12.93
C ASP A 234 -13.98 20.46 14.42
N LEU A 235 -12.96 20.72 15.24
CA LEU A 235 -13.13 20.91 16.69
C LEU A 235 -14.00 22.12 17.04
N GLN A 236 -14.04 23.15 16.20
CA GLN A 236 -14.97 24.26 16.34
C GLN A 236 -16.41 23.82 16.11
N VAL A 237 -16.69 22.97 15.13
CA VAL A 237 -18.05 22.44 14.88
C VAL A 237 -18.53 21.62 16.08
N VAL A 238 -17.65 20.78 16.64
CA VAL A 238 -17.95 20.03 17.88
C VAL A 238 -18.19 20.98 19.05
N LYS A 239 -17.37 22.03 19.21
CA LYS A 239 -17.54 23.04 20.27
C LYS A 239 -18.81 23.87 20.11
N GLU A 240 -19.18 24.24 18.89
CA GLU A 240 -20.37 25.05 18.60
C GLU A 240 -21.66 24.29 18.90
N ARG A 241 -21.69 22.99 18.60
CA ARG A 241 -22.86 22.14 18.88
C ARG A 241 -22.89 21.62 20.32
N CYS A 242 -21.75 21.59 21.00
CA CYS A 242 -21.63 21.23 22.42
C CYS A 242 -21.48 22.44 23.37
N ARG A 243 -22.07 23.59 23.03
CA ARG A 243 -22.00 24.82 23.87
C ARG A 243 -22.50 24.56 25.32
N ASN A 244 -21.77 25.19 26.27
CA ASN A 244 -21.87 25.13 27.75
C ASN A 244 -21.04 24.07 28.48
N VAL A 245 -19.79 23.83 28.07
CA VAL A 245 -18.84 23.02 28.85
C VAL A 245 -17.51 23.72 29.03
N ASP A 246 -16.99 23.66 30.26
CA ASP A 246 -15.65 24.09 30.64
C ASP A 246 -14.56 23.34 29.82
N PRO A 247 -13.69 24.04 29.08
CA PRO A 247 -12.59 23.44 28.33
C PRO A 247 -11.68 22.50 29.14
N ALA A 248 -11.64 22.63 30.47
CA ALA A 248 -10.87 21.77 31.36
C ALA A 248 -11.40 20.33 31.46
N GLU A 249 -12.68 20.08 31.16
CA GLU A 249 -13.27 18.73 31.20
C GLU A 249 -12.98 17.91 29.92
N ILE A 250 -12.40 18.53 28.89
CA ILE A 250 -12.02 17.86 27.64
C ILE A 250 -10.64 17.20 27.82
N HIS A 251 -10.53 16.28 28.77
CA HIS A 251 -9.36 15.40 28.89
C HIS A 251 -9.69 14.04 28.27
N LEU A 252 -9.28 13.82 27.02
CA LEU A 252 -9.40 12.51 26.37
C LEU A 252 -8.25 11.60 26.84
N PRO A 253 -8.52 10.49 27.56
CA PRO A 253 -7.48 9.55 27.96
C PRO A 253 -6.76 8.97 26.73
N GLY A 254 -5.45 8.69 26.85
CA GLY A 254 -4.58 8.23 25.74
C GLY A 254 -5.05 7.02 24.93
N LYS A 255 -6.03 6.25 25.43
CA LYS A 255 -6.70 5.17 24.68
C LYS A 255 -7.54 5.68 23.50
N TRP A 256 -7.98 6.94 23.50
CA TRP A 256 -8.87 7.50 22.46
C TRP A 256 -8.16 8.02 21.22
N ARG A 257 -6.89 8.49 21.32
CA ARG A 257 -6.09 8.85 20.14
C ARG A 257 -5.84 7.67 19.21
N HIS A 258 -5.78 6.45 19.75
CA HIS A 258 -5.69 5.22 18.97
C HIS A 258 -7.01 4.85 18.28
N ALA A 259 -8.17 5.13 18.91
CA ALA A 259 -9.48 4.82 18.33
C ALA A 259 -9.88 5.77 17.19
N VAL A 260 -9.52 7.06 17.29
CA VAL A 260 -9.80 8.05 16.24
C VAL A 260 -8.87 7.88 15.03
N ARG A 261 -7.58 7.58 15.22
CA ARG A 261 -6.67 7.24 14.11
C ARG A 261 -7.02 5.92 13.42
N ARG A 262 -7.57 4.94 14.13
CA ARG A 262 -8.06 3.69 13.53
C ARG A 262 -9.24 3.91 12.58
N ARG A 263 -10.01 5.00 12.70
CA ARG A 263 -11.12 5.31 11.80
C ARG A 263 -10.70 6.09 10.55
N SER A 264 -9.71 7.00 10.63
CA SER A 264 -9.20 7.70 9.45
C SER A 264 -8.25 6.84 8.58
N ALA A 265 -7.66 5.78 9.14
CA ALA A 265 -6.81 4.82 8.40
C ALA A 265 -7.59 3.62 7.83
N ALA A 266 -8.83 3.39 8.28
CA ALA A 266 -9.69 2.35 7.75
C ALA A 266 -10.41 2.86 6.48
N GLY A 267 -9.67 2.99 5.38
CA GLY A 267 -10.25 3.30 4.08
C GLY A 267 -9.40 4.15 3.13
N CYS A 268 -8.36 4.84 3.63
CA CYS A 268 -7.45 5.64 2.79
C CYS A 268 -6.14 4.87 2.53
N MET A 269 -5.85 4.56 1.27
CA MET A 269 -4.58 3.94 0.85
C MET A 269 -3.48 5.00 0.80
N ASP A 270 -2.53 4.93 1.72
CA ASP A 270 -1.37 5.82 1.82
C ASP A 270 -0.14 5.13 1.21
N LEU A 271 0.25 5.55 0.00
CA LEU A 271 1.35 4.94 -0.77
C LEU A 271 2.71 5.56 -0.40
N GLY A 272 3.69 4.70 -0.09
CA GLY A 272 5.06 5.11 0.16
C GLY A 272 5.93 3.93 0.59
N LEU A 273 7.24 4.02 0.37
CA LEU A 273 8.16 2.90 0.66
C LEU A 273 8.83 3.00 2.04
N GLY A 274 8.77 4.15 2.71
CA GLY A 274 9.54 4.41 3.94
C GLY A 274 9.22 3.46 5.10
N ARG A 275 7.93 3.18 5.33
CA ARG A 275 7.48 2.28 6.40
C ARG A 275 7.84 0.83 6.12
N VAL A 276 7.49 0.31 4.93
CA VAL A 276 7.82 -1.07 4.55
C VAL A 276 9.33 -1.32 4.57
N GLN A 277 10.15 -0.37 4.09
CA GLN A 277 11.61 -0.49 4.15
C GLN A 277 12.14 -0.50 5.59
N ALA A 278 11.58 0.34 6.47
CA ALA A 278 11.93 0.32 7.89
C ALA A 278 11.57 -1.02 8.54
N LEU A 279 10.41 -1.58 8.20
CA LEU A 279 9.94 -2.85 8.74
C LEU A 279 10.79 -4.03 8.22
N LEU A 280 11.12 -4.05 6.94
CA LEU A 280 12.02 -5.04 6.33
C LEU A 280 13.38 -5.05 7.02
N ARG A 281 13.97 -3.88 7.32
CA ARG A 281 15.23 -3.80 8.07
C ARG A 281 15.11 -4.42 9.47
N ARG A 282 13.97 -4.23 10.16
CA ARG A 282 13.74 -4.80 11.50
C ARG A 282 13.60 -6.32 11.50
N VAL A 283 13.14 -6.92 10.40
CA VAL A 283 13.00 -8.38 10.27
C VAL A 283 14.17 -9.03 9.53
N GLY A 284 15.30 -8.33 9.35
CA GLY A 284 16.51 -8.90 8.75
C GLY A 284 16.54 -8.91 7.22
N SER A 285 15.78 -8.03 6.57
CA SER A 285 15.78 -7.82 5.12
C SER A 285 15.54 -9.09 4.27
N PRO A 286 14.43 -9.85 4.50
CA PRO A 286 14.17 -11.11 3.79
C PRO A 286 14.05 -10.94 2.26
N HIS A 287 13.65 -9.76 1.79
CA HIS A 287 13.53 -9.40 0.38
C HIS A 287 14.84 -9.48 -0.44
N THR A 288 16.00 -9.60 0.20
CA THR A 288 17.29 -9.67 -0.52
C THR A 288 17.74 -11.11 -0.82
N GLN A 289 17.03 -12.13 -0.32
CA GLN A 289 17.50 -13.52 -0.34
C GLN A 289 17.16 -14.27 -1.63
N PHE A 290 16.09 -13.90 -2.32
CA PHE A 290 15.55 -14.66 -3.44
C PHE A 290 15.49 -13.82 -4.73
N PRO A 291 15.68 -14.43 -5.91
CA PRO A 291 15.36 -13.77 -7.16
C PRO A 291 13.85 -13.72 -7.34
N ILE A 292 13.36 -12.73 -8.08
CA ILE A 292 11.94 -12.51 -8.31
C ILE A 292 11.60 -12.26 -9.78
N ILE A 293 10.35 -12.56 -10.12
CA ILE A 293 9.63 -11.95 -11.24
C ILE A 293 8.57 -11.02 -10.63
N HIS A 294 8.63 -9.73 -10.96
CA HIS A 294 7.75 -8.71 -10.40
C HIS A 294 6.68 -8.34 -11.40
N VAL A 295 5.40 -8.47 -11.04
CA VAL A 295 4.28 -8.38 -11.99
C VAL A 295 3.34 -7.23 -11.62
N ALA A 296 3.28 -6.21 -12.48
CA ALA A 296 2.34 -5.10 -12.42
C ALA A 296 1.33 -5.17 -13.57
N GLY A 297 0.23 -4.42 -13.47
CA GLY A 297 -0.83 -4.41 -14.47
C GLY A 297 -2.17 -3.98 -13.90
N THR A 298 -3.13 -3.64 -14.74
CA THR A 298 -4.52 -3.45 -14.29
C THR A 298 -5.19 -4.81 -14.14
N ASN A 299 -5.16 -5.61 -15.21
CA ASN A 299 -5.71 -6.96 -15.24
C ASN A 299 -4.63 -8.00 -15.50
N GLY A 300 -4.95 -9.28 -15.29
CA GLY A 300 -4.09 -10.41 -15.70
C GLY A 300 -2.92 -10.75 -14.79
N LYS A 301 -2.54 -9.91 -13.81
CA LYS A 301 -1.42 -10.13 -12.87
C LYS A 301 -1.43 -11.54 -12.24
N GLY A 302 -2.48 -11.85 -11.49
CA GLY A 302 -2.62 -13.16 -10.83
C GLY A 302 -2.65 -14.34 -11.81
N SER A 303 -3.29 -14.20 -12.97
CA SER A 303 -3.30 -15.26 -14.00
C SER A 303 -1.92 -15.49 -14.61
N THR A 304 -1.18 -14.43 -14.93
CA THR A 304 0.21 -14.52 -15.39
C THR A 304 1.10 -15.20 -14.34
N ILE A 305 0.98 -14.82 -13.07
CA ILE A 305 1.71 -15.47 -11.97
C ILE A 305 1.36 -16.95 -11.85
N ALA A 306 0.09 -17.32 -11.95
CA ALA A 306 -0.32 -18.73 -11.89
C ALA A 306 0.29 -19.57 -13.02
N PHE A 307 0.36 -19.02 -14.25
CA PHE A 307 1.01 -19.71 -15.36
C PHE A 307 2.53 -19.76 -15.22
N LEU A 308 3.16 -18.69 -14.73
CA LEU A 308 4.60 -18.69 -14.39
C LEU A 308 4.91 -19.80 -13.37
N ASP A 309 4.13 -19.87 -12.29
CA ASP A 309 4.26 -20.88 -11.23
C ASP A 309 4.11 -22.30 -11.80
N SER A 310 3.09 -22.51 -12.64
CA SER A 310 2.83 -23.81 -13.24
C SER A 310 3.94 -24.25 -14.20
N ILE A 311 4.45 -23.36 -15.05
CA ILE A 311 5.54 -23.71 -15.98
C ILE A 311 6.83 -23.96 -15.19
N LEU A 312 7.18 -23.08 -14.24
CA LEU A 312 8.39 -23.23 -13.42
C LEU A 312 8.37 -24.53 -12.61
N THR A 313 7.23 -24.87 -11.99
CA THR A 313 7.10 -26.08 -11.18
C THR A 313 6.99 -27.33 -12.06
N ASN A 314 6.04 -27.38 -12.99
CA ASN A 314 5.63 -28.61 -13.65
C ASN A 314 6.45 -28.93 -14.92
N LEU A 315 6.98 -27.92 -15.61
CA LEU A 315 7.86 -28.13 -16.79
C LEU A 315 9.35 -28.07 -16.40
N VAL A 316 9.74 -27.05 -15.63
CA VAL A 316 11.16 -26.81 -15.32
C VAL A 316 11.64 -27.59 -14.09
N GLY A 317 10.75 -27.85 -13.13
CA GLY A 317 11.09 -28.48 -11.85
C GLY A 317 11.77 -27.53 -10.86
N LEU A 318 11.49 -26.23 -10.94
CA LEU A 318 11.93 -25.22 -9.97
C LEU A 318 10.92 -25.12 -8.82
N ARG A 319 11.41 -24.81 -7.62
CA ARG A 319 10.56 -24.47 -6.47
C ARG A 319 10.14 -23.01 -6.59
N SER A 320 9.05 -22.71 -7.27
CA SER A 320 8.48 -21.37 -7.26
C SER A 320 7.59 -21.14 -6.03
N ALA A 321 7.55 -19.90 -5.57
CA ALA A 321 6.58 -19.43 -4.61
C ALA A 321 5.96 -18.11 -5.09
N ARG A 322 4.68 -17.90 -4.83
CA ARG A 322 3.95 -16.72 -5.30
C ARG A 322 3.33 -15.93 -4.15
N PHE A 323 3.37 -14.61 -4.28
CA PHE A 323 2.65 -13.66 -3.44
C PHE A 323 1.58 -12.98 -4.28
N ASN A 324 0.32 -13.18 -3.93
CA ASN A 324 -0.84 -12.66 -4.65
C ASN A 324 -1.72 -11.78 -3.76
N SER A 325 -2.41 -10.81 -4.36
CA SER A 325 -3.37 -9.99 -3.64
C SER A 325 -4.56 -9.54 -4.51
N PRO A 326 -5.76 -9.35 -3.93
CA PRO A 326 -6.14 -9.71 -2.56
C PRO A 326 -6.19 -11.23 -2.33
N HIS A 327 -6.28 -11.66 -1.06
CA HIS A 327 -6.50 -13.07 -0.73
C HIS A 327 -7.95 -13.49 -1.01
N LEU A 328 -8.19 -14.81 -1.08
CA LEU A 328 -9.51 -15.36 -1.34
C LEU A 328 -10.29 -15.64 -0.05
N VAL A 329 -9.80 -16.52 0.82
CA VAL A 329 -10.46 -16.89 2.09
C VAL A 329 -9.71 -16.28 3.28
N THR A 330 -8.39 -16.44 3.33
CA THR A 330 -7.55 -15.94 4.43
C THR A 330 -6.30 -15.27 3.90
N ALA A 331 -5.69 -14.37 4.68
CA ALA A 331 -4.42 -13.72 4.30
C ALA A 331 -3.30 -14.72 3.95
N ARG A 332 -3.33 -15.95 4.50
CA ARG A 332 -2.39 -17.02 4.20
C ARG A 332 -2.50 -17.51 2.75
N ASP A 333 -3.68 -17.42 2.14
CA ASP A 333 -3.93 -17.87 0.75
C ASP A 333 -3.17 -17.03 -0.28
N SER A 334 -2.78 -15.81 0.11
CA SER A 334 -1.92 -14.93 -0.67
C SER A 334 -0.51 -15.49 -0.83
N VAL A 335 -0.09 -16.44 0.01
CA VAL A 335 1.28 -16.96 0.07
C VAL A 335 1.28 -18.43 -0.29
N ARG A 336 1.77 -18.73 -1.50
CA ARG A 336 1.72 -20.08 -2.04
C ARG A 336 3.08 -20.60 -2.43
N VAL A 337 3.29 -21.88 -2.25
CA VAL A 337 4.52 -22.62 -2.50
C VAL A 337 4.20 -23.92 -3.27
N HIS A 338 5.22 -24.60 -3.77
CA HIS A 338 5.08 -25.95 -4.33
C HIS A 338 4.00 -26.10 -5.42
N GLY A 339 3.90 -25.15 -6.36
CA GLY A 339 2.94 -25.21 -7.46
C GLY A 339 1.49 -24.83 -7.08
N GLY A 340 1.34 -24.00 -6.04
CA GLY A 340 0.08 -23.34 -5.72
C GLY A 340 -0.57 -23.75 -4.39
N GLU A 341 0.12 -24.50 -3.54
CA GLU A 341 -0.37 -24.85 -2.20
C GLU A 341 -0.14 -23.69 -1.21
N PRO A 342 -1.07 -23.39 -0.29
CA PRO A 342 -0.83 -22.40 0.76
C PRO A 342 0.39 -22.79 1.61
N ILE A 343 1.18 -21.79 2.03
CA ILE A 343 2.33 -22.00 2.91
C ILE A 343 1.91 -22.69 4.23
N ASP A 344 2.82 -23.40 4.90
CA ASP A 344 2.54 -24.02 6.20
C ASP A 344 2.01 -23.02 7.25
N GLU A 345 1.04 -23.45 8.05
CA GLU A 345 0.35 -22.60 9.02
C GLU A 345 1.28 -22.10 10.11
N ALA A 346 2.11 -23.01 10.65
CA ALA A 346 3.02 -22.67 11.71
C ALA A 346 4.13 -21.73 11.20
N VAL A 347 4.58 -21.88 9.96
CA VAL A 347 5.49 -20.93 9.30
C VAL A 347 4.83 -19.56 9.15
N TRP A 348 3.59 -19.51 8.66
CA TRP A 348 2.82 -18.29 8.49
C TRP A 348 2.62 -17.55 9.81
N ASP A 349 2.14 -18.24 10.85
CA ASP A 349 1.90 -17.67 12.17
C ASP A 349 3.17 -17.11 12.81
N ARG A 350 4.30 -17.81 12.64
CA ARG A 350 5.61 -17.31 13.08
C ARG A 350 5.98 -16.02 12.36
N ALA A 351 5.81 -15.95 11.04
CA ALA A 351 6.08 -14.75 10.26
C ALA A 351 5.17 -13.58 10.70
N VAL A 352 3.85 -13.82 10.81
CA VAL A 352 2.87 -12.84 11.31
C VAL A 352 3.25 -12.31 12.68
N HIS A 353 3.59 -13.19 13.62
CA HIS A 353 3.98 -12.81 14.96
C HIS A 353 5.27 -11.98 14.96
N GLN A 354 6.33 -12.43 14.26
CA GLN A 354 7.60 -11.72 14.20
C GLN A 354 7.46 -10.33 13.54
N THR A 355 6.71 -10.22 12.44
CA THR A 355 6.47 -8.94 11.77
C THR A 355 5.67 -7.98 12.66
N ARG A 356 4.65 -8.46 13.38
CA ARG A 356 3.87 -7.62 14.31
C ARG A 356 4.72 -7.11 15.48
N LEU A 357 5.58 -7.96 16.04
CA LEU A 357 6.54 -7.52 17.07
C LEU A 357 7.52 -6.48 16.51
N ALA A 358 8.03 -6.70 15.29
CA ALA A 358 8.94 -5.76 14.64
C ALA A 358 8.28 -4.41 14.34
N ASP A 359 7.01 -4.39 13.91
CA ASP A 359 6.24 -3.17 13.65
C ASP A 359 5.99 -2.38 14.95
N ALA A 360 5.69 -3.06 16.05
CA ALA A 360 5.40 -2.44 17.35
C ALA A 360 6.63 -2.10 18.20
N ARG A 361 7.83 -2.55 17.79
CA ARG A 361 9.08 -2.38 18.56
C ARG A 361 9.50 -0.91 18.68
N ASP A 362 10.02 -0.53 19.85
CA ASP A 362 10.55 0.79 20.18
C ASP A 362 9.55 1.91 19.83
N VAL A 363 9.79 2.63 18.74
CA VAL A 363 8.82 3.53 18.11
C VAL A 363 8.06 2.75 17.04
N PRO A 364 6.73 2.59 17.15
CA PRO A 364 5.94 1.83 16.18
C PRO A 364 6.05 2.42 14.76
N ILE A 365 6.28 1.56 13.77
CA ILE A 365 6.32 1.97 12.35
C ILE A 365 4.92 2.30 11.85
N CYS A 366 3.89 1.63 12.38
CA CYS A 366 2.50 1.74 11.95
C CYS A 366 2.34 1.39 10.46
N ALA A 367 2.93 0.26 10.05
CA ALA A 367 2.77 -0.26 8.70
C ALA A 367 1.29 -0.53 8.38
N THR A 368 0.89 -0.24 7.14
CA THR A 368 -0.46 -0.55 6.64
C THR A 368 -0.68 -2.06 6.59
N PRO A 369 -1.95 -2.53 6.50
CA PRO A 369 -2.24 -3.96 6.35
C PRO A 369 -1.52 -4.61 5.16
N PHE A 370 -1.37 -3.90 4.04
CA PHE A 370 -0.68 -4.43 2.86
C PHE A 370 0.85 -4.43 3.02
N GLU A 371 1.43 -3.42 3.67
CA GLU A 371 2.86 -3.42 4.00
C GLU A 371 3.19 -4.55 4.99
N LEU A 372 2.35 -4.77 6.01
CA LEU A 372 2.48 -5.90 6.92
C LEU A 372 2.40 -7.23 6.17
N LEU A 373 1.39 -7.42 5.33
CA LEU A 373 1.22 -8.63 4.53
C LEU A 373 2.45 -8.89 3.66
N THR A 374 2.96 -7.85 2.99
CA THR A 374 4.17 -7.96 2.16
C THR A 374 5.37 -8.45 2.96
N VAL A 375 5.65 -7.85 4.13
CA VAL A 375 6.79 -8.27 4.96
C VAL A 375 6.58 -9.66 5.55
N GLN A 376 5.36 -9.99 5.98
CA GLN A 376 5.00 -11.32 6.49
C GLN A 376 5.27 -12.40 5.44
N THR A 377 4.84 -12.18 4.21
CA THR A 377 5.06 -13.10 3.09
C THR A 377 6.55 -13.34 2.85
N LEU A 378 7.34 -12.27 2.72
CA LEU A 378 8.77 -12.39 2.45
C LEU A 378 9.51 -13.07 3.59
N LEU A 379 9.16 -12.74 4.83
CA LEU A 379 9.69 -13.41 6.01
C LEU A 379 9.31 -14.90 6.03
N ALA A 380 8.05 -15.23 5.72
CA ALA A 380 7.56 -16.60 5.73
C ALA A 380 8.36 -17.50 4.77
N PHE A 381 8.73 -17.01 3.58
CA PHE A 381 9.58 -17.76 2.66
C PHE A 381 10.98 -18.06 3.23
N THR A 382 11.57 -17.12 3.97
CA THR A 382 12.88 -17.35 4.64
C THR A 382 12.79 -18.31 5.83
N LEU A 383 11.61 -18.45 6.44
CA LEU A 383 11.37 -19.33 7.59
C LEU A 383 11.06 -20.78 7.19
N LEU A 384 10.94 -21.07 5.88
CA LEU A 384 10.83 -22.42 5.37
C LEU A 384 12.14 -23.20 5.57
N PRO A 385 12.08 -24.53 5.76
CA PRO A 385 13.26 -25.39 5.71
C PRO A 385 14.05 -25.19 4.40
N PRO A 386 15.40 -25.28 4.39
CA PRO A 386 16.22 -25.01 3.20
C PRO A 386 15.82 -25.82 1.95
N GLU A 387 15.41 -27.08 2.13
CA GLU A 387 14.92 -27.98 1.09
C GLU A 387 13.53 -27.60 0.55
N SER A 388 12.79 -26.78 1.27
CA SER A 388 11.47 -26.24 0.89
C SER A 388 11.52 -24.76 0.50
N GLN A 389 12.65 -24.08 0.69
CA GLN A 389 12.81 -22.69 0.28
C GLN A 389 12.68 -22.54 -1.25
N PRO A 390 12.06 -21.45 -1.71
CA PRO A 390 11.86 -21.23 -3.13
C PRO A 390 13.18 -20.91 -3.84
N ASP A 391 13.30 -21.40 -5.07
CA ASP A 391 14.35 -21.02 -6.01
C ASP A 391 14.05 -19.63 -6.62
N ILE A 392 12.78 -19.23 -6.69
CA ILE A 392 12.32 -17.95 -7.26
C ILE A 392 10.96 -17.53 -6.67
N LEU A 393 10.78 -16.23 -6.47
CA LEU A 393 9.50 -15.66 -6.07
C LEU A 393 8.76 -15.01 -7.24
N LEU A 394 7.44 -15.15 -7.26
CA LEU A 394 6.54 -14.50 -8.21
C LEU A 394 5.71 -13.48 -7.43
N ILE A 395 6.00 -12.19 -7.62
CA ILE A 395 5.47 -11.13 -6.76
C ILE A 395 4.44 -10.31 -7.52
N GLU A 396 3.19 -10.35 -7.06
CA GLU A 396 2.12 -9.49 -7.55
C GLU A 396 2.19 -8.11 -6.88
N VAL A 397 2.23 -7.05 -7.69
CA VAL A 397 1.99 -5.69 -7.22
C VAL A 397 0.55 -5.55 -6.72
N GLY A 398 0.37 -4.95 -5.54
CA GLY A 398 -0.96 -4.64 -5.01
C GLY A 398 -1.66 -3.57 -5.86
N VAL A 399 -1.20 -2.32 -5.75
CA VAL A 399 -1.78 -1.19 -6.50
C VAL A 399 -0.68 -0.29 -7.06
N GLY A 400 -0.82 0.10 -8.33
CA GLY A 400 0.17 0.95 -9.00
C GLY A 400 1.43 0.16 -9.38
N GLY A 401 2.51 0.38 -8.64
CA GLY A 401 3.83 -0.21 -8.87
C GLY A 401 4.94 0.60 -8.19
N ARG A 402 5.15 1.84 -8.63
CA ARG A 402 6.23 2.73 -8.18
C ARG A 402 6.37 2.84 -6.66
N LEU A 403 5.25 3.03 -5.96
CA LEU A 403 5.18 3.20 -4.50
C LEU A 403 4.47 2.04 -3.80
N ASP A 404 4.30 0.92 -4.50
CA ASP A 404 3.68 -0.28 -3.93
C ASP A 404 4.64 -0.94 -2.93
N ALA A 405 4.09 -1.53 -1.86
CA ALA A 405 4.90 -2.16 -0.80
C ALA A 405 5.82 -3.28 -1.32
N THR A 406 5.50 -3.86 -2.48
CA THR A 406 6.33 -4.89 -3.13
C THR A 406 7.52 -4.32 -3.91
N ASN A 407 7.58 -3.01 -4.18
CA ASN A 407 8.69 -2.39 -4.94
C ASN A 407 9.90 -2.07 -4.04
N VAL A 408 10.44 -3.10 -3.40
CA VAL A 408 11.49 -3.00 -2.37
C VAL A 408 12.71 -3.87 -2.67
N PHE A 409 12.68 -4.67 -3.73
CA PHE A 409 13.73 -5.63 -4.05
C PHE A 409 14.98 -4.94 -4.61
N PRO A 410 16.19 -5.43 -4.28
CA PRO A 410 17.40 -4.99 -4.95
C PRO A 410 17.32 -5.31 -6.44
N ARG A 411 17.92 -4.45 -7.27
CA ARG A 411 17.96 -4.61 -8.74
C ARG A 411 18.37 -6.02 -9.16
N ASP A 412 19.44 -6.55 -8.58
CA ASP A 412 20.04 -7.83 -8.99
C ASP A 412 19.18 -9.04 -8.59
N ASN A 413 18.17 -8.85 -7.75
CA ASN A 413 17.17 -9.87 -7.43
C ASN A 413 16.00 -9.84 -8.43
N VAL A 414 15.77 -8.76 -9.19
CA VAL A 414 14.64 -8.68 -10.12
C VAL A 414 15.05 -9.22 -11.48
N LEU A 415 14.65 -10.46 -11.80
CA LEU A 415 15.01 -11.11 -13.05
C LEU A 415 14.18 -10.63 -14.24
N ALA A 416 12.94 -10.21 -13.98
CA ALA A 416 12.03 -9.62 -14.95
C ALA A 416 10.97 -8.76 -14.26
N SER A 417 10.71 -7.57 -14.81
CA SER A 417 9.55 -6.74 -14.52
C SER A 417 8.49 -6.97 -15.60
N VAL A 418 7.34 -7.51 -15.24
CA VAL A 418 6.26 -7.85 -16.17
C VAL A 418 5.14 -6.82 -16.06
N ILE A 419 4.75 -6.24 -17.19
CA ILE A 419 3.63 -5.30 -17.30
C ILE A 419 2.47 -6.00 -18.03
N CYS A 420 1.53 -6.53 -17.26
CA CYS A 420 0.25 -7.07 -17.75
C CYS A 420 -0.65 -5.95 -18.33
N PRO A 421 -1.76 -6.28 -19.02
CA PRO A 421 -2.60 -5.28 -19.68
C PRO A 421 -3.01 -4.12 -18.78
N ILE A 422 -2.89 -2.91 -19.31
CA ILE A 422 -3.22 -1.66 -18.63
C ILE A 422 -4.58 -1.15 -19.10
N ALA A 423 -5.40 -0.76 -18.13
CA ALA A 423 -6.69 -0.13 -18.34
C ALA A 423 -6.94 0.91 -17.23
N LEU A 424 -7.95 1.75 -17.42
CA LEU A 424 -8.38 2.73 -16.42
C LEU A 424 -8.83 2.02 -15.14
N ASP A 425 -8.16 2.32 -14.03
CA ASP A 425 -8.48 1.81 -12.70
C ASP A 425 -7.76 2.66 -11.64
N HIS A 426 -8.34 2.78 -10.45
CA HIS A 426 -7.76 3.50 -9.31
C HIS A 426 -7.26 4.94 -9.61
N GLU A 427 -7.94 5.69 -10.49
CA GLU A 427 -7.49 7.03 -10.93
C GLU A 427 -7.34 8.03 -9.77
N GLY A 428 -8.13 7.88 -8.71
CA GLY A 428 -8.01 8.70 -7.50
C GLY A 428 -6.68 8.51 -6.76
N LEU A 429 -6.00 7.38 -6.95
CA LEU A 429 -4.71 7.06 -6.33
C LEU A 429 -3.54 7.16 -7.31
N LEU A 430 -3.75 6.74 -8.56
CA LEU A 430 -2.69 6.59 -9.56
C LEU A 430 -2.54 7.81 -10.49
N GLY A 431 -3.48 8.75 -10.42
CA GLY A 431 -3.62 9.86 -11.36
C GLY A 431 -4.59 9.55 -12.50
N LYS A 432 -5.05 10.59 -13.19
CA LYS A 432 -6.07 10.50 -14.24
C LYS A 432 -5.48 10.01 -15.57
N GLY A 433 -6.20 9.12 -16.25
CA GLY A 433 -5.88 8.65 -17.59
C GLY A 433 -4.84 7.51 -17.65
N LEU A 434 -4.78 6.86 -18.82
CA LEU A 434 -3.92 5.70 -19.06
C LEU A 434 -2.43 6.01 -18.90
N ARG A 435 -1.98 7.20 -19.32
CA ARG A 435 -0.58 7.63 -19.13
C ARG A 435 -0.15 7.65 -17.66
N ALA A 436 -0.95 8.25 -16.77
CA ALA A 436 -0.60 8.31 -15.34
C ALA A 436 -0.54 6.91 -14.71
N ILE A 437 -1.53 6.08 -15.02
CA ILE A 437 -1.60 4.68 -14.57
C ILE A 437 -0.40 3.88 -15.09
N THR A 438 -0.01 4.10 -16.36
CA THR A 438 1.13 3.41 -16.99
C THR A 438 2.44 3.79 -16.31
N LEU A 439 2.68 5.07 -16.03
CA LEU A 439 3.86 5.53 -15.29
C LEU A 439 3.96 4.91 -13.89
N GLN A 440 2.84 4.79 -13.18
CA GLN A 440 2.83 4.13 -11.88
C GLN A 440 3.20 2.65 -11.99
N LYS A 441 2.68 1.94 -12.99
CA LYS A 441 2.96 0.52 -13.21
C LYS A 441 4.38 0.28 -13.72
N ALA A 442 4.88 1.11 -14.62
CA ALA A 442 6.25 1.09 -15.12
C ALA A 442 7.29 1.34 -14.01
N GLY A 443 6.90 1.90 -12.87
CA GLY A 443 7.78 2.16 -11.73
C GLY A 443 8.41 0.91 -11.07
N ILE A 444 8.01 -0.31 -11.47
CA ILE A 444 8.70 -1.55 -11.07
C ILE A 444 9.84 -1.95 -12.02
N VAL A 445 9.97 -1.29 -13.17
CA VAL A 445 11.01 -1.58 -14.17
C VAL A 445 12.36 -1.17 -13.59
N GLN A 446 13.30 -2.10 -13.61
CA GLN A 446 14.65 -1.85 -13.12
C GLN A 446 15.53 -1.25 -14.22
N ARG A 447 16.42 -0.34 -13.83
CA ARG A 447 17.45 0.20 -14.71
C ARG A 447 18.32 -0.92 -15.25
N GLN A 448 18.49 -0.95 -16.57
CA GLN A 448 19.21 -1.99 -17.29
C GLN A 448 18.67 -3.41 -17.03
N GLY A 449 17.44 -3.51 -16.52
CA GLY A 449 16.75 -4.76 -16.27
C GLY A 449 16.06 -5.30 -17.51
N LEU A 450 15.31 -6.39 -17.31
CA LEU A 450 14.43 -6.98 -18.32
C LEU A 450 12.98 -6.55 -18.03
N CYS A 451 12.34 -5.92 -19.01
CA CYS A 451 10.93 -5.58 -19.01
C CYS A 451 10.18 -6.47 -20.01
N VAL A 452 9.09 -7.10 -19.58
CA VAL A 452 8.22 -7.89 -20.46
C VAL A 452 6.85 -7.25 -20.48
N VAL A 453 6.41 -6.83 -21.66
CA VAL A 453 5.12 -6.16 -21.85
C VAL A 453 4.14 -7.16 -22.44
N ALA A 454 3.04 -7.42 -21.72
CA ALA A 454 1.95 -8.23 -22.23
C ALA A 454 1.28 -7.54 -23.43
N ASP A 455 0.57 -8.32 -24.24
CA ASP A 455 -0.22 -7.78 -25.35
C ASP A 455 -1.25 -6.76 -24.82
N GLN A 456 -1.12 -5.52 -25.28
CA GLN A 456 -1.99 -4.39 -24.89
C GLN A 456 -3.20 -4.24 -25.81
N THR A 457 -3.42 -5.17 -26.75
CA THR A 457 -4.59 -5.17 -27.62
C THR A 457 -5.85 -5.23 -26.75
N PRO A 458 -6.75 -4.22 -26.85
CA PRO A 458 -7.95 -4.21 -26.05
C PRO A 458 -8.80 -5.44 -26.34
N ALA A 459 -9.37 -5.97 -25.27
CA ALA A 459 -10.16 -7.18 -25.15
C ALA A 459 -11.45 -7.17 -25.99
N LEU A 460 -11.40 -6.98 -27.31
CA LEU A 460 -12.58 -7.02 -28.16
C LEU A 460 -12.28 -7.75 -29.47
N SER A 461 -13.15 -8.72 -29.75
CA SER A 461 -13.41 -9.42 -31.01
C SER A 461 -12.60 -10.70 -31.34
N ILE A 462 -13.01 -11.81 -30.72
CA ILE A 462 -13.08 -13.11 -31.41
C ILE A 462 -14.49 -13.68 -31.14
N PRO A 463 -15.35 -14.02 -32.13
CA PRO A 463 -15.19 -13.90 -33.58
C PRO A 463 -16.05 -12.74 -34.13
N ALA A 464 -15.45 -11.59 -34.39
CA ALA A 464 -15.99 -10.61 -35.33
C ALA A 464 -14.82 -9.88 -36.01
N PRO A 465 -14.77 -9.75 -37.35
CA PRO A 465 -13.81 -8.88 -38.02
C PRO A 465 -14.37 -7.45 -38.17
N PRO A 466 -13.57 -6.45 -38.55
CA PRO A 466 -12.47 -5.83 -37.84
C PRO A 466 -12.89 -4.43 -37.35
N VAL A 467 -12.78 -4.18 -36.05
CA VAL A 467 -12.20 -2.90 -35.60
C VAL A 467 -11.17 -3.36 -34.58
N LEU A 468 -9.90 -3.39 -34.97
CA LEU A 468 -8.83 -3.47 -33.99
C LEU A 468 -9.05 -2.24 -33.09
N PRO A 469 -9.44 -2.39 -31.81
CA PRO A 469 -9.19 -1.30 -30.91
C PRO A 469 -7.67 -1.16 -30.93
N THR A 470 -7.18 -0.01 -31.38
CA THR A 470 -5.76 0.30 -31.37
C THR A 470 -5.26 -0.05 -29.96
N PRO A 471 -4.15 -0.79 -29.76
CA PRO A 471 -3.48 -0.74 -28.46
C PRO A 471 -3.40 0.74 -28.13
N SER A 472 -3.84 1.16 -26.93
CA SER A 472 -3.79 2.57 -26.57
C SER A 472 -2.35 3.01 -26.78
N HIS A 473 -2.06 3.66 -27.90
CA HIS A 473 -0.71 3.90 -28.40
C HIS A 473 0.12 4.57 -27.32
N GLU A 474 -0.56 5.44 -26.56
CA GLU A 474 -0.12 6.06 -25.32
C GLU A 474 0.50 5.09 -24.30
N VAL A 475 -0.09 3.93 -24.04
CA VAL A 475 0.46 2.93 -23.10
C VAL A 475 1.79 2.39 -23.60
N LEU A 476 1.85 1.95 -24.86
CA LEU A 476 3.09 1.39 -25.44
C LEU A 476 4.17 2.48 -25.55
N GLU A 477 3.80 3.69 -25.93
CA GLU A 477 4.68 4.85 -26.01
C GLU A 477 5.28 5.21 -24.65
N VAL A 478 4.46 5.24 -23.59
CA VAL A 478 4.93 5.49 -22.22
C VAL A 478 5.84 4.36 -21.75
N LEU A 479 5.45 3.10 -21.94
CA LEU A 479 6.29 1.96 -21.55
C LEU A 479 7.63 1.94 -22.29
N GLN A 480 7.61 2.23 -23.59
CA GLN A 480 8.81 2.38 -24.38
C GLN A 480 9.68 3.50 -23.81
N SER A 481 9.14 4.71 -23.65
CA SER A 481 9.87 5.86 -23.11
C SER A 481 10.48 5.59 -21.72
N GLU A 482 9.75 4.95 -20.82
CA GLU A 482 10.26 4.59 -19.49
C GLU A 482 11.39 3.56 -19.60
N CYS A 483 11.22 2.53 -20.44
CA CYS A 483 12.27 1.53 -20.66
C CYS A 483 13.52 2.15 -21.30
N GLU A 484 13.36 3.09 -22.24
CA GLU A 484 14.47 3.86 -22.84
C GLU A 484 15.21 4.66 -21.78
N SER A 485 14.50 5.40 -20.93
CA SER A 485 15.11 6.20 -19.85
C SER A 485 15.89 5.36 -18.82
N LEU A 486 15.48 4.10 -18.67
CA LEU A 486 16.07 3.13 -17.76
C LEU A 486 17.09 2.23 -18.44
N GLU A 487 17.33 2.37 -19.75
CA GLU A 487 18.15 1.45 -20.56
C GLU A 487 17.71 -0.02 -20.39
N ALA A 488 16.43 -0.25 -20.09
CA ALA A 488 15.87 -1.57 -19.84
C ALA A 488 15.65 -2.29 -21.18
N ARG A 489 16.01 -3.57 -21.23
CA ARG A 489 15.72 -4.43 -22.40
C ARG A 489 14.25 -4.82 -22.35
N VAL A 490 13.60 -4.83 -23.50
CA VAL A 490 12.15 -5.05 -23.61
C VAL A 490 11.85 -6.25 -24.49
N ALA A 491 10.87 -7.05 -24.07
CA ALA A 491 10.23 -8.05 -24.92
C ALA A 491 8.71 -7.83 -24.91
N TYR A 492 8.11 -7.71 -26.09
CA TYR A 492 6.66 -7.55 -26.24
C TYR A 492 6.01 -8.91 -26.54
N THR A 493 4.92 -9.20 -25.85
CA THR A 493 4.10 -10.38 -26.13
C THR A 493 3.13 -10.03 -27.26
N HIS A 494 3.12 -10.83 -28.33
CA HIS A 494 2.20 -10.68 -29.44
C HIS A 494 1.29 -11.91 -29.53
N VAL A 495 0.05 -11.79 -29.04
CA VAL A 495 -0.89 -12.91 -29.12
C VAL A 495 -1.43 -13.00 -30.54
N PRO A 496 -1.33 -14.17 -31.21
CA PRO A 496 -1.79 -14.33 -32.59
C PRO A 496 -3.30 -14.57 -32.64
N TRP A 497 -4.09 -13.59 -32.17
CA TRP A 497 -5.55 -13.67 -31.98
C TRP A 497 -6.29 -14.27 -33.18
N ALA A 498 -5.95 -13.85 -34.40
CA ALA A 498 -6.59 -14.33 -35.64
C ALA A 498 -6.25 -15.80 -35.99
N GLN A 499 -5.16 -16.34 -35.43
CA GLN A 499 -4.68 -17.69 -35.71
C GLN A 499 -5.11 -18.68 -34.63
N LEU A 500 -5.63 -18.22 -33.49
CA LEU A 500 -6.16 -19.10 -32.46
C LEU A 500 -7.30 -19.95 -33.03
N ARG A 501 -7.32 -21.23 -32.63
CA ARG A 501 -8.35 -22.19 -33.02
C ARG A 501 -8.99 -22.77 -31.78
N MET A 502 -10.30 -22.95 -31.84
CA MET A 502 -11.03 -23.64 -30.78
C MET A 502 -10.87 -25.14 -30.98
N THR A 503 -10.53 -25.88 -29.93
CA THR A 503 -10.65 -27.34 -29.94
C THR A 503 -12.13 -27.72 -29.80
N GLN A 504 -12.58 -28.79 -30.44
CA GLN A 504 -13.93 -29.31 -30.18
C GLN A 504 -14.07 -29.64 -28.68
N ALA A 505 -14.96 -28.93 -27.99
CA ALA A 505 -15.27 -29.21 -26.60
C ALA A 505 -16.05 -30.52 -26.52
N VAL A 506 -15.57 -31.48 -25.72
CA VAL A 506 -16.26 -32.77 -25.53
C VAL A 506 -17.49 -32.61 -24.63
N ASN A 507 -17.56 -31.53 -23.84
CA ASN A 507 -18.69 -31.17 -22.98
C ASN A 507 -18.72 -29.66 -22.70
N ALA A 508 -19.72 -29.17 -21.96
CA ALA A 508 -19.88 -27.75 -21.61
C ALA A 508 -18.80 -27.19 -20.66
N ALA A 509 -17.90 -28.03 -20.15
CA ALA A 509 -16.80 -27.65 -19.27
C ALA A 509 -15.47 -27.65 -20.04
N GLY A 510 -15.12 -26.51 -20.62
CA GLY A 510 -13.74 -26.29 -21.09
C GLY A 510 -13.57 -26.26 -22.60
N ALA A 511 -14.19 -25.28 -23.26
CA ALA A 511 -13.69 -24.80 -24.54
C ALA A 511 -12.22 -24.36 -24.36
N ARG A 512 -11.33 -24.86 -25.22
CA ARG A 512 -9.90 -24.49 -25.21
C ARG A 512 -9.52 -23.83 -26.53
N LEU A 513 -8.62 -22.87 -26.42
CA LEU A 513 -7.93 -22.29 -27.55
C LEU A 513 -6.55 -22.93 -27.67
N VAL A 514 -6.22 -23.32 -28.90
CA VAL A 514 -4.89 -23.75 -29.30
C VAL A 514 -4.31 -22.73 -30.28
N GLY A 515 -3.01 -22.53 -30.20
CA GLY A 515 -2.28 -21.64 -31.08
C GLY A 515 -0.79 -21.82 -30.94
N THR A 516 -0.06 -21.15 -31.84
CA THR A 516 1.40 -21.14 -31.85
C THR A 516 1.85 -19.71 -31.57
N LEU A 517 2.46 -19.50 -30.40
CA LEU A 517 2.93 -18.20 -29.93
C LEU A 517 4.32 -17.90 -30.50
N PRO A 518 4.52 -16.83 -31.27
CA PRO A 518 5.86 -16.31 -31.52
C PRO A 518 6.45 -15.75 -30.22
N VAL A 519 7.65 -16.19 -29.87
CA VAL A 519 8.40 -15.70 -28.71
C VAL A 519 9.63 -14.90 -29.16
N TYR A 520 9.95 -13.85 -28.42
CA TYR A 520 10.97 -12.88 -28.78
C TYR A 520 12.07 -12.80 -27.73
N ASP A 521 13.31 -12.68 -28.16
CA ASP A 521 14.41 -12.32 -27.26
C ASP A 521 14.28 -10.85 -26.86
N ALA A 522 14.67 -10.52 -25.62
CA ALA A 522 14.66 -9.14 -25.15
C ALA A 522 15.67 -8.30 -25.94
N GLN A 523 15.24 -7.11 -26.38
CA GLN A 523 16.06 -6.19 -27.17
C GLN A 523 16.20 -4.84 -26.46
N PRO A 524 17.22 -4.02 -26.79
CA PRO A 524 17.20 -2.61 -26.45
C PRO A 524 15.89 -1.94 -26.93
N PRO A 525 15.36 -0.96 -26.18
CA PRO A 525 14.01 -0.45 -26.41
C PRO A 525 13.82 0.28 -27.75
N HIS A 526 14.91 0.67 -28.43
CA HIS A 526 14.90 1.35 -29.73
C HIS A 526 15.04 0.43 -30.96
N THR A 527 15.04 -0.89 -30.81
CA THR A 527 15.22 -1.79 -31.95
C THR A 527 13.96 -1.90 -32.81
N SER A 528 14.14 -1.99 -34.14
CA SER A 528 13.06 -2.30 -35.09
C SER A 528 12.31 -3.59 -34.71
N THR A 529 11.08 -3.74 -35.20
CA THR A 529 10.19 -4.89 -34.95
C THR A 529 10.98 -6.21 -35.02
N PRO A 530 11.16 -6.92 -33.89
CA PRO A 530 12.02 -8.09 -33.85
C PRO A 530 11.39 -9.23 -34.65
N SER A 531 12.23 -10.03 -35.32
CA SER A 531 11.79 -11.33 -35.81
C SER A 531 11.57 -12.28 -34.63
N PRO A 532 10.56 -13.17 -34.68
CA PRO A 532 10.38 -14.19 -33.65
C PRO A 532 11.66 -15.03 -33.51
N ALA A 533 12.09 -15.23 -32.27
CA ALA A 533 13.23 -16.09 -31.93
C ALA A 533 12.84 -17.57 -32.04
N ALA A 534 11.60 -17.89 -31.65
CA ALA A 534 11.02 -19.21 -31.81
C ALA A 534 9.48 -19.15 -31.84
N TYR A 535 8.87 -20.33 -31.97
CA TYR A 535 7.43 -20.54 -31.96
C TYR A 535 7.10 -21.63 -30.94
N MET A 536 6.16 -21.36 -30.05
CA MET A 536 5.77 -22.25 -28.96
C MET A 536 4.29 -22.59 -29.07
N ASP A 537 3.96 -23.87 -29.22
CA ASP A 537 2.55 -24.26 -29.20
C ASP A 537 2.00 -24.23 -27.78
N PHE A 538 0.76 -23.76 -27.64
CA PHE A 538 0.08 -23.70 -26.36
C PHE A 538 -1.39 -24.10 -26.50
N SER A 539 -1.95 -24.58 -25.39
CA SER A 539 -3.36 -24.92 -25.25
C SER A 539 -3.85 -24.46 -23.88
N VAL A 540 -4.88 -23.62 -23.84
CA VAL A 540 -5.47 -23.10 -22.60
C VAL A 540 -6.98 -22.95 -22.74
N GLU A 541 -7.70 -22.87 -21.61
CA GLU A 541 -9.13 -22.56 -21.62
C GLU A 541 -9.40 -21.23 -22.33
N ALA A 542 -10.49 -21.18 -23.09
CA ALA A 542 -10.87 -20.10 -24.00
C ALA A 542 -11.38 -18.84 -23.28
N THR A 543 -10.62 -18.36 -22.30
CA THR A 543 -10.84 -17.08 -21.62
C THR A 543 -9.70 -16.13 -22.00
N LEU A 544 -10.02 -14.85 -22.16
CA LEU A 544 -9.02 -13.83 -22.47
C LEU A 544 -7.91 -13.79 -21.41
N ALA A 545 -8.28 -13.86 -20.13
CA ALA A 545 -7.33 -13.81 -19.01
C ALA A 545 -6.35 -14.98 -19.05
N ARG A 546 -6.79 -16.19 -19.44
CA ARG A 546 -5.90 -17.35 -19.51
C ARG A 546 -5.02 -17.35 -20.77
N VAL A 547 -5.54 -16.91 -21.91
CA VAL A 547 -4.72 -16.71 -23.11
C VAL A 547 -3.63 -15.66 -22.84
N SER A 548 -4.02 -14.46 -22.40
CA SER A 548 -3.08 -13.37 -22.10
C SER A 548 -2.10 -13.76 -20.99
N GLY A 549 -2.58 -14.42 -19.93
CA GLY A 549 -1.76 -14.90 -18.82
C GLY A 549 -0.70 -15.91 -19.25
N ALA A 550 -1.11 -16.94 -20.01
CA ALA A 550 -0.22 -18.00 -20.48
C ALA A 550 0.82 -17.49 -21.49
N THR A 551 0.40 -16.69 -22.48
CA THR A 551 1.33 -16.17 -23.49
C THR A 551 2.34 -15.21 -22.87
N THR A 552 1.90 -14.36 -21.94
CA THR A 552 2.80 -13.47 -21.18
C THR A 552 3.78 -14.28 -20.33
N ALA A 553 3.33 -15.36 -19.67
CA ALA A 553 4.19 -16.23 -18.88
C ALA A 553 5.25 -16.94 -19.74
N ILE A 554 4.86 -17.50 -20.89
CA ILE A 554 5.78 -18.14 -21.85
C ILE A 554 6.81 -17.12 -22.35
N GLN A 555 6.36 -15.94 -22.80
CA GLN A 555 7.25 -14.87 -23.27
C GLN A 555 8.19 -14.38 -22.17
N THR A 556 7.71 -14.28 -20.92
CA THR A 556 8.53 -13.86 -19.78
C THR A 556 9.64 -14.86 -19.52
N LEU A 557 9.31 -16.15 -19.42
CA LEU A 557 10.30 -17.19 -19.16
C LEU A 557 11.27 -17.36 -20.34
N TRP A 558 10.80 -17.21 -21.58
CA TRP A 558 11.66 -17.21 -22.76
C TRP A 558 12.67 -16.06 -22.72
N ALA A 559 12.19 -14.83 -22.58
CA ALA A 559 13.05 -13.64 -22.55
C ALA A 559 14.02 -13.69 -21.37
N MET A 560 13.57 -14.12 -20.19
CA MET A 560 14.42 -14.26 -19.01
C MET A 560 15.49 -15.34 -19.19
N ALA A 561 15.13 -16.47 -19.80
CA ALA A 561 16.07 -17.57 -20.07
C ALA A 561 17.11 -17.20 -21.14
N HIS A 562 16.78 -16.32 -22.08
CA HIS A 562 17.65 -15.90 -23.18
C HIS A 562 18.26 -14.50 -22.99
N ASP A 563 18.00 -13.85 -21.85
CA ASP A 563 18.52 -12.52 -21.56
C ASP A 563 20.05 -12.52 -21.56
N ARG A 564 20.64 -11.65 -22.38
CA ARG A 564 22.09 -11.45 -22.48
C ARG A 564 22.45 -10.17 -21.77
N THR A 565 22.23 -10.17 -20.45
CA THR A 565 22.64 -9.04 -19.61
C THR A 565 24.17 -8.87 -19.67
N PRO A 566 24.68 -7.65 -19.93
CA PRO A 566 26.12 -7.39 -19.89
C PRO A 566 26.66 -7.25 -18.46
N TYR A 567 25.79 -7.35 -17.44
CA TYR A 567 26.13 -7.20 -16.02
C TYR A 567 26.30 -8.55 -15.33
N PRO A 568 27.04 -8.62 -14.22
CA PRO A 568 27.12 -9.83 -13.40
C PRO A 568 25.73 -10.34 -13.03
N ASP A 569 25.47 -11.60 -13.35
CA ASP A 569 24.20 -12.25 -13.08
C ASP A 569 24.44 -13.39 -12.08
N PRO A 570 24.02 -13.25 -10.82
CA PRO A 570 24.18 -14.31 -9.82
C PRO A 570 23.21 -15.48 -10.06
N TRP A 571 22.29 -15.38 -11.03
CA TRP A 571 21.21 -16.34 -11.26
C TRP A 571 21.35 -17.09 -12.60
N THR A 572 22.56 -17.19 -13.14
CA THR A 572 22.85 -17.87 -14.42
C THR A 572 22.38 -19.33 -14.44
N ASP A 573 22.58 -20.06 -13.34
CA ASP A 573 22.15 -21.46 -13.20
C ASP A 573 20.62 -21.60 -13.30
N LEU A 574 19.88 -20.68 -12.68
CA LEU A 574 18.42 -20.64 -12.76
C LEU A 574 17.96 -20.40 -14.21
N ARG A 575 18.56 -19.43 -14.90
CA ARG A 575 18.24 -19.15 -16.31
C ARG A 575 18.58 -20.34 -17.21
N ALA A 576 19.71 -21.01 -16.97
CA ALA A 576 20.13 -22.19 -17.72
C ALA A 576 19.13 -23.35 -17.56
N ARG A 577 18.62 -23.60 -16.35
CA ARG A 577 17.59 -24.63 -16.10
C ARG A 577 16.30 -24.36 -16.88
N ILE A 578 15.84 -23.10 -16.92
CA ILE A 578 14.65 -22.72 -17.68
C ILE A 578 14.91 -22.88 -19.18
N ARG A 579 16.05 -22.39 -19.68
CA ARG A 579 16.45 -22.51 -21.09
C ARG A 579 16.51 -23.97 -21.57
N ALA A 580 17.00 -24.87 -20.71
CA ALA A 580 17.11 -26.29 -21.03
C ALA A 580 15.77 -27.02 -21.14
N LYS A 581 14.70 -26.47 -20.56
CA LYS A 581 13.37 -27.10 -20.49
C LYS A 581 12.32 -26.42 -21.35
N LEU A 582 12.42 -25.10 -21.53
CA LEU A 582 11.51 -24.31 -22.36
C LEU A 582 12.08 -24.20 -23.79
N THR A 583 11.96 -25.28 -24.55
CA THR A 583 12.41 -25.35 -25.95
C THR A 583 11.21 -25.43 -26.91
N PRO A 584 11.37 -25.12 -28.21
CA PRO A 584 10.29 -25.23 -29.20
C PRO A 584 9.73 -26.67 -29.32
N ASP A 585 10.54 -27.68 -29.04
CA ASP A 585 10.13 -29.09 -29.06
C ASP A 585 9.36 -29.52 -27.80
N ALA A 586 9.29 -28.67 -26.76
CA ALA A 586 8.62 -28.96 -25.51
C ALA A 586 7.10 -28.71 -25.53
N SER A 587 6.48 -28.54 -26.71
CA SER A 587 5.06 -28.19 -26.86
C SER A 587 4.10 -29.05 -26.03
N LEU A 588 4.30 -30.37 -26.00
CA LEU A 588 3.42 -31.29 -25.26
C LEU A 588 3.53 -31.08 -23.74
N THR A 589 4.74 -31.10 -23.20
CA THR A 589 4.97 -30.91 -21.75
C THR A 589 4.67 -29.49 -21.31
N LEU A 590 4.85 -28.49 -22.17
CA LEU A 590 4.40 -27.12 -21.93
C LEU A 590 2.86 -27.09 -21.82
N CYS A 591 2.14 -27.68 -22.76
CA CYS A 591 0.68 -27.74 -22.70
C CYS A 591 0.18 -28.46 -21.44
N GLU A 592 0.82 -29.56 -21.04
CA GLU A 592 0.52 -30.25 -19.78
C GLU A 592 0.72 -29.33 -18.57
N ALA A 593 1.85 -28.60 -18.51
CA ALA A 593 2.09 -27.62 -17.45
C ALA A 593 1.06 -26.47 -17.47
N LEU A 594 0.63 -25.99 -18.64
CA LEU A 594 -0.42 -24.98 -18.74
C LEU A 594 -1.78 -25.52 -18.23
N HIS A 595 -2.11 -26.78 -18.52
CA HIS A 595 -3.36 -27.41 -18.05
C HIS A 595 -3.36 -27.69 -16.55
N GLN A 596 -2.19 -27.86 -15.94
CA GLN A 596 -2.05 -28.04 -14.49
C GLN A 596 -2.13 -26.71 -13.70
N CYS A 597 -2.16 -25.56 -14.40
CA CYS A 597 -2.22 -24.23 -13.78
C CYS A 597 -3.43 -24.06 -12.86
N ARG A 598 -3.17 -23.64 -11.62
CA ARG A 598 -4.19 -23.43 -10.57
C ARG A 598 -4.31 -21.95 -10.21
N TRP A 599 -5.53 -21.43 -10.34
CA TRP A 599 -5.87 -20.08 -9.94
C TRP A 599 -7.31 -20.01 -9.45
N GLU A 600 -7.48 -20.13 -8.14
CA GLU A 600 -8.79 -20.33 -7.52
C GLU A 600 -9.75 -19.18 -7.83
N GLY A 601 -10.97 -19.57 -8.20
CA GLY A 601 -12.06 -18.62 -8.44
C GLY A 601 -11.90 -17.77 -9.70
N ARG A 602 -11.08 -18.19 -10.68
CA ARG A 602 -11.01 -17.58 -12.03
C ARG A 602 -11.35 -18.59 -13.11
N CYS A 603 -12.62 -18.59 -13.51
CA CYS A 603 -13.21 -19.56 -14.43
C CYS A 603 -12.81 -21.00 -14.07
N GLU A 604 -12.94 -21.36 -12.78
CA GLU A 604 -12.60 -22.69 -12.28
C GLU A 604 -13.86 -23.55 -12.12
N TRP A 605 -13.78 -24.80 -12.57
CA TRP A 605 -14.86 -25.77 -12.48
C TRP A 605 -14.78 -26.61 -11.21
N HIS A 606 -15.89 -26.66 -10.49
CA HIS A 606 -16.12 -27.47 -9.29
C HIS A 606 -17.33 -28.37 -9.50
N THR A 607 -17.47 -29.39 -8.64
CA THR A 607 -18.65 -30.26 -8.61
C THR A 607 -19.29 -30.17 -7.23
N VAL A 608 -20.54 -29.74 -7.17
CA VAL A 608 -21.33 -29.67 -5.92
C VAL A 608 -22.43 -30.72 -6.00
N GLY A 609 -22.27 -31.84 -5.30
CA GLY A 609 -23.09 -33.04 -5.54
C GLY A 609 -22.85 -33.57 -6.95
N ASP A 610 -23.89 -33.62 -7.78
CA ASP A 610 -23.80 -33.96 -9.21
C ASP A 610 -23.78 -32.73 -10.14
N LEU A 611 -23.83 -31.52 -9.57
CA LEU A 611 -23.96 -30.27 -10.31
C LEU A 611 -22.58 -29.70 -10.67
N PRO A 612 -22.25 -29.54 -11.97
CA PRO A 612 -21.06 -28.81 -12.38
C PRO A 612 -21.27 -27.30 -12.15
N VAL A 613 -20.39 -26.69 -11.36
CA VAL A 613 -20.44 -25.27 -11.00
C VAL A 613 -19.16 -24.58 -11.48
N LEU A 614 -19.32 -23.55 -12.31
CA LEU A 614 -18.24 -22.64 -12.70
C LEU A 614 -18.17 -21.50 -11.68
N VAL A 615 -16.98 -21.25 -11.14
CA VAL A 615 -16.76 -20.20 -10.14
C VAL A 615 -15.82 -19.15 -10.72
N ASP A 616 -16.25 -17.90 -10.74
CA ASP A 616 -15.46 -16.78 -11.26
C ASP A 616 -15.65 -15.47 -10.48
N GLY A 617 -14.55 -14.84 -10.10
CA GLY A 617 -14.52 -13.60 -9.33
C GLY A 617 -14.71 -12.31 -10.15
N ALA A 618 -15.38 -12.35 -11.29
CA ALA A 618 -15.75 -11.16 -12.07
C ALA A 618 -16.56 -10.18 -11.21
N HIS A 619 -16.16 -8.90 -11.18
CA HIS A 619 -16.71 -7.88 -10.29
C HIS A 619 -16.59 -6.45 -10.84
N ASN A 620 -16.35 -6.31 -12.15
CA ASN A 620 -16.38 -5.08 -12.93
C ASN A 620 -16.81 -5.40 -14.38
N GLU A 621 -17.05 -4.38 -15.20
CA GLU A 621 -17.54 -4.53 -16.59
C GLU A 621 -16.59 -5.39 -17.47
N ALA A 622 -15.28 -5.14 -17.40
CA ALA A 622 -14.29 -5.89 -18.18
C ALA A 622 -14.26 -7.39 -17.83
N SER A 623 -14.27 -7.72 -16.53
CA SER A 623 -14.29 -9.12 -16.08
C SER A 623 -15.63 -9.81 -16.36
N ALA A 624 -16.75 -9.08 -16.28
CA ALA A 624 -18.06 -9.56 -16.70
C ALA A 624 -18.08 -9.93 -18.19
N TRP A 625 -17.46 -9.10 -19.04
CA TRP A 625 -17.34 -9.39 -20.49
C TRP A 625 -16.53 -10.65 -20.75
N ALA A 626 -15.37 -10.79 -20.08
CA ALA A 626 -14.54 -11.99 -20.19
C ALA A 626 -15.28 -13.28 -19.77
N LEU A 627 -16.04 -13.23 -18.67
CA LEU A 627 -16.87 -14.36 -18.23
C LEU A 627 -18.00 -14.66 -19.21
N ARG A 628 -18.74 -13.64 -19.66
CA ARG A 628 -19.83 -13.82 -20.65
C ARG A 628 -19.32 -14.45 -21.94
N HIS A 629 -18.15 -14.01 -22.40
CA HIS A 629 -17.51 -14.51 -23.60
C HIS A 629 -17.15 -16.00 -23.49
N TYR A 630 -16.59 -16.41 -22.35
CA TYR A 630 -16.33 -17.81 -22.06
C TYR A 630 -17.61 -18.67 -22.10
N VAL A 631 -18.70 -18.18 -21.49
CA VAL A 631 -20.00 -18.87 -21.52
C VAL A 631 -20.54 -18.98 -22.95
N HIS A 632 -20.47 -17.89 -23.72
CA HIS A 632 -20.90 -17.88 -25.11
C HIS A 632 -20.15 -18.94 -25.93
N PHE A 633 -18.82 -18.99 -25.83
CA PHE A 633 -18.01 -19.97 -26.53
C PHE A 633 -18.25 -21.39 -26.07
N SER A 634 -18.35 -21.62 -24.77
CA SER A 634 -18.59 -22.96 -24.22
C SER A 634 -19.94 -23.53 -24.67
N LEU A 635 -20.91 -22.65 -24.98
CA LEU A 635 -22.26 -23.02 -25.38
C LEU A 635 -22.59 -22.70 -26.84
N HIS A 636 -21.63 -22.31 -27.69
CA HIS A 636 -21.94 -21.79 -29.03
C HIS A 636 -22.60 -22.83 -29.95
N GLN A 637 -22.25 -24.12 -29.79
CA GLN A 637 -22.80 -25.23 -30.58
C GLN A 637 -24.09 -25.83 -30.00
N HIS A 638 -24.56 -25.33 -28.86
CA HIS A 638 -25.68 -25.90 -28.12
C HIS A 638 -26.90 -24.96 -28.14
N ALA A 639 -27.79 -25.18 -29.11
CA ALA A 639 -28.99 -24.36 -29.29
C ALA A 639 -29.99 -24.48 -28.13
N ALA A 640 -30.04 -25.59 -27.39
CA ALA A 640 -30.94 -25.75 -26.23
C ALA A 640 -30.20 -25.55 -24.90
N ALA A 641 -29.09 -24.80 -24.87
CA ALA A 641 -28.31 -24.63 -23.66
C ALA A 641 -29.04 -23.76 -22.62
N SER A 642 -28.65 -23.93 -21.36
CA SER A 642 -29.15 -23.11 -20.28
C SER A 642 -28.07 -22.66 -19.30
N VAL A 643 -28.30 -21.52 -18.65
CA VAL A 643 -27.40 -20.96 -17.65
C VAL A 643 -28.20 -20.57 -16.40
N THR A 644 -27.70 -20.97 -15.24
CA THR A 644 -28.15 -20.47 -13.94
C THR A 644 -27.04 -19.65 -13.32
N TRP A 645 -27.33 -18.38 -13.09
CA TRP A 645 -26.40 -17.45 -12.46
C TRP A 645 -26.70 -17.33 -10.98
N ILE A 646 -25.68 -17.47 -10.14
CA ILE A 646 -25.73 -17.19 -8.70
C ILE A 646 -24.79 -16.01 -8.48
N MET A 647 -25.37 -14.86 -8.13
CA MET A 647 -24.65 -13.60 -8.12
C MET A 647 -24.76 -12.86 -6.78
N ALA A 648 -23.68 -12.19 -6.40
CA ALA A 648 -23.67 -11.16 -5.38
C ALA A 648 -22.72 -10.06 -5.81
N PHE A 649 -22.98 -8.83 -5.40
CA PHE A 649 -22.13 -7.68 -5.71
C PHE A 649 -21.88 -6.85 -4.46
N SER A 650 -20.74 -6.16 -4.38
CA SER A 650 -20.48 -5.21 -3.30
C SER A 650 -21.31 -3.93 -3.49
N GLN A 651 -21.75 -3.32 -2.38
CA GLN A 651 -22.44 -2.04 -2.39
C GLN A 651 -21.56 -0.94 -3.01
N GLY A 652 -22.17 -0.02 -3.76
CA GLY A 652 -21.50 1.12 -4.38
C GLY A 652 -20.85 0.86 -5.74
N LYS A 653 -20.91 -0.37 -6.28
CA LYS A 653 -20.46 -0.67 -7.64
C LYS A 653 -21.52 -0.35 -8.70
N ASP A 654 -21.07 -0.07 -9.93
CA ASP A 654 -21.94 0.00 -11.11
C ASP A 654 -22.36 -1.42 -11.53
N VAL A 655 -23.38 -1.94 -10.85
CA VAL A 655 -23.86 -3.32 -11.07
C VAL A 655 -24.69 -3.43 -12.34
N GLN A 656 -25.38 -2.36 -12.76
CA GLN A 656 -26.23 -2.36 -13.95
C GLN A 656 -25.44 -2.79 -15.19
N ARG A 657 -24.30 -2.15 -15.47
CA ARG A 657 -23.49 -2.49 -16.65
C ARG A 657 -22.98 -3.93 -16.63
N MET A 658 -22.64 -4.44 -15.46
CA MET A 658 -22.21 -5.84 -15.34
C MET A 658 -23.35 -6.81 -15.65
N LEU A 659 -24.56 -6.53 -15.16
CA LEU A 659 -25.75 -7.33 -15.48
C LEU A 659 -26.08 -7.25 -16.97
N ASP A 660 -26.03 -6.06 -17.56
CA ASP A 660 -26.27 -5.85 -18.99
C ASP A 660 -25.34 -6.70 -19.87
N VAL A 661 -24.10 -6.92 -19.41
CA VAL A 661 -23.11 -7.77 -20.09
C VAL A 661 -23.32 -9.26 -19.82
N LEU A 662 -23.50 -9.67 -18.56
CA LEU A 662 -23.61 -11.08 -18.20
C LEU A 662 -24.90 -11.72 -18.71
N LEU A 663 -25.99 -10.96 -18.67
CA LEU A 663 -27.35 -11.42 -18.95
C LEU A 663 -27.80 -11.14 -20.39
N GLN A 664 -26.88 -10.78 -21.29
CA GLN A 664 -27.20 -10.54 -22.70
C GLN A 664 -28.09 -11.67 -23.26
N PRO A 665 -29.20 -11.33 -23.93
CA PRO A 665 -30.06 -12.33 -24.54
C PRO A 665 -29.32 -13.03 -25.68
N ARG A 666 -29.58 -14.32 -25.83
CA ARG A 666 -29.16 -15.15 -26.97
C ARG A 666 -30.30 -16.12 -27.24
N ASP A 667 -30.74 -16.23 -28.48
CA ASP A 667 -31.77 -17.20 -28.86
C ASP A 667 -31.12 -18.40 -29.58
N PRO A 668 -31.32 -19.66 -29.12
CA PRO A 668 -31.99 -20.07 -27.90
C PRO A 668 -30.97 -20.26 -26.76
N LEU A 669 -31.09 -19.49 -25.68
CA LEU A 669 -30.34 -19.65 -24.44
C LEU A 669 -31.27 -19.34 -23.28
N SER A 670 -31.66 -20.38 -22.55
CA SER A 670 -32.51 -20.20 -21.36
C SER A 670 -31.66 -19.73 -20.18
N GLN A 671 -32.02 -18.61 -19.55
CA GLN A 671 -31.27 -18.03 -18.44
C GLN A 671 -32.17 -17.81 -17.24
N ARG A 672 -31.61 -17.99 -16.04
CA ARG A 672 -32.23 -17.62 -14.76
C ARG A 672 -31.17 -17.17 -13.76
N VAL A 673 -31.58 -16.38 -12.78
CA VAL A 673 -30.67 -15.73 -11.82
C VAL A 673 -31.14 -15.94 -10.39
N ALA A 674 -30.21 -16.17 -9.48
CA ALA A 674 -30.38 -16.05 -8.05
C ALA A 674 -29.43 -14.97 -7.52
N PHE A 675 -29.99 -13.99 -6.81
CA PHE A 675 -29.22 -13.02 -6.04
C PHE A 675 -29.16 -13.46 -4.58
N VAL A 676 -27.95 -13.45 -4.03
CA VAL A 676 -27.67 -13.77 -2.63
C VAL A 676 -26.81 -12.68 -2.02
N PRO A 677 -26.90 -12.43 -0.70
CA PRO A 677 -25.86 -11.68 -0.01
C PRO A 677 -24.60 -12.56 0.12
N PHE A 678 -23.41 -11.94 0.12
CA PHE A 678 -22.20 -12.59 0.62
C PHE A 678 -22.04 -12.34 2.13
N SER A 679 -21.24 -13.16 2.79
CA SER A 679 -21.08 -13.17 4.24
C SER A 679 -20.42 -11.90 4.79
N THR A 680 -20.93 -11.41 5.93
CA THR A 680 -20.44 -10.21 6.61
C THR A 680 -20.32 -10.43 8.13
N PRO A 681 -19.47 -9.65 8.85
CA PRO A 681 -18.51 -8.68 8.31
C PRO A 681 -17.39 -9.36 7.52
N VAL A 682 -16.90 -8.70 6.46
CA VAL A 682 -15.72 -9.17 5.72
C VAL A 682 -14.49 -9.00 6.62
N GLU A 683 -13.66 -10.05 6.72
CA GLU A 683 -12.47 -10.03 7.57
C GLU A 683 -11.53 -8.87 7.19
N GLY A 684 -11.16 -8.05 8.18
CA GLY A 684 -10.31 -6.88 7.97
C GLY A 684 -10.97 -5.72 7.20
N MET A 685 -12.21 -5.87 6.73
CA MET A 685 -12.92 -4.87 5.91
C MET A 685 -14.40 -4.70 6.33
N PRO A 686 -14.69 -4.26 7.57
CA PRO A 686 -16.06 -4.14 8.07
C PRO A 686 -16.93 -3.11 7.32
N TRP A 687 -16.33 -2.22 6.52
CA TRP A 687 -17.04 -1.26 5.67
C TRP A 687 -17.55 -1.87 4.36
N VAL A 688 -17.16 -3.10 4.02
CA VAL A 688 -17.63 -3.79 2.82
C VAL A 688 -18.93 -4.52 3.14
N SER A 689 -19.97 -4.17 2.39
CA SER A 689 -21.30 -4.75 2.49
C SER A 689 -21.79 -5.27 1.12
N PRO A 690 -22.64 -6.30 1.08
CA PRO A 690 -23.31 -6.73 -0.14
C PRO A 690 -24.35 -5.69 -0.57
N ALA A 691 -24.49 -5.52 -1.88
CA ALA A 691 -25.64 -4.82 -2.47
C ALA A 691 -26.94 -5.60 -2.15
N SER A 692 -28.05 -4.87 -1.99
CA SER A 692 -29.34 -5.47 -1.65
C SER A 692 -29.81 -6.45 -2.75
N PRO A 693 -29.96 -7.76 -2.46
CA PRO A 693 -30.44 -8.72 -3.45
C PRO A 693 -31.78 -8.37 -4.07
N SER A 694 -32.69 -7.75 -3.29
CA SER A 694 -33.99 -7.27 -3.79
C SER A 694 -33.83 -6.14 -4.81
N ALA A 695 -32.95 -5.17 -4.53
CA ALA A 695 -32.66 -4.10 -5.48
C ALA A 695 -32.01 -4.64 -6.76
N LEU A 696 -31.13 -5.64 -6.64
CA LEU A 696 -30.53 -6.31 -7.79
C LEU A 696 -31.58 -7.05 -8.65
N LYS A 697 -32.57 -7.68 -8.02
CA LYS A 697 -33.68 -8.33 -8.73
C LYS A 697 -34.46 -7.33 -9.59
N GLU A 698 -34.75 -6.14 -9.07
CA GLU A 698 -35.46 -5.09 -9.81
C GLU A 698 -34.70 -4.66 -11.08
N LEU A 699 -33.36 -4.64 -11.04
CA LEU A 699 -32.54 -4.34 -12.22
C LEU A 699 -32.65 -5.42 -13.31
N VAL A 700 -32.91 -6.68 -12.93
CA VAL A 700 -33.03 -7.81 -13.87
C VAL A 700 -34.41 -7.89 -14.52
N ASP A 701 -35.44 -7.28 -13.92
CA ASP A 701 -36.79 -7.28 -14.50
C ASP A 701 -36.80 -6.67 -15.92
N ALA A 702 -35.85 -5.76 -16.23
CA ALA A 702 -35.62 -5.20 -17.58
C ALA A 702 -35.16 -6.22 -18.64
N HIS A 703 -34.58 -7.36 -18.23
CA HIS A 703 -34.04 -8.39 -19.13
C HIS A 703 -35.04 -9.51 -19.46
N ASN A 704 -36.26 -9.48 -18.89
CA ASN A 704 -37.23 -10.59 -18.98
C ASN A 704 -36.64 -11.96 -18.56
N ILE A 705 -35.73 -11.96 -17.58
CA ILE A 705 -35.10 -13.17 -17.04
C ILE A 705 -35.68 -13.47 -15.67
N HIS A 706 -35.95 -14.75 -15.42
CA HIS A 706 -36.46 -15.20 -14.13
C HIS A 706 -35.39 -15.01 -13.03
N ALA A 707 -35.68 -14.18 -12.03
CA ALA A 707 -34.75 -13.83 -10.96
C ALA A 707 -35.35 -14.10 -9.56
N HIS A 708 -34.58 -14.77 -8.71
CA HIS A 708 -34.91 -15.02 -7.30
C HIS A 708 -33.99 -14.27 -6.36
N VAL A 709 -34.49 -13.97 -5.16
CA VAL A 709 -33.70 -13.58 -4.00
C VAL A 709 -33.65 -14.76 -3.04
N LEU A 710 -32.45 -15.20 -2.69
CA LEU A 710 -32.22 -16.34 -1.80
C LEU A 710 -31.33 -15.91 -0.61
N PRO A 711 -31.48 -16.56 0.56
CA PRO A 711 -30.86 -16.06 1.79
C PRO A 711 -29.33 -16.23 1.84
N ASN A 712 -28.78 -17.22 1.13
CA ASN A 712 -27.35 -17.51 1.10
C ASN A 712 -26.98 -18.40 -0.11
N LEU A 713 -25.67 -18.60 -0.31
CA LEU A 713 -25.11 -19.41 -1.39
C LEU A 713 -25.63 -20.87 -1.35
N GLY A 714 -25.69 -21.51 -0.19
CA GLY A 714 -26.18 -22.88 -0.06
C GLY A 714 -27.63 -23.06 -0.55
N ALA A 715 -28.52 -22.12 -0.21
CA ALA A 715 -29.89 -22.11 -0.70
C ALA A 715 -29.96 -21.90 -2.23
N ALA A 716 -29.08 -21.07 -2.79
CA ALA A 716 -28.99 -20.87 -4.24
C ALA A 716 -28.47 -22.09 -5.00
N LEU A 717 -27.49 -22.80 -4.44
CA LEU A 717 -27.00 -24.06 -5.00
C LEU A 717 -28.08 -25.15 -4.96
N ALA A 718 -28.81 -25.27 -3.85
CA ALA A 718 -29.94 -26.20 -3.73
C ALA A 718 -31.06 -25.86 -4.72
N TRP A 719 -31.39 -24.57 -4.88
CA TRP A 719 -32.36 -24.13 -5.89
C TRP A 719 -31.89 -24.47 -7.31
N ALA A 720 -30.61 -24.24 -7.63
CA ALA A 720 -30.03 -24.56 -8.93
C ALA A 720 -30.14 -26.05 -9.28
N GLN A 721 -30.13 -26.94 -8.28
CA GLN A 721 -30.34 -28.38 -8.43
C GLN A 721 -31.82 -28.80 -8.51
N SER A 722 -32.73 -28.04 -7.88
CA SER A 722 -34.12 -28.45 -7.67
C SER A 722 -35.00 -28.48 -8.94
N GLU A 723 -34.65 -27.69 -9.94
CA GLU A 723 -35.44 -27.53 -11.17
C GLU A 723 -34.62 -27.94 -12.39
N PRO A 724 -35.11 -28.90 -13.21
CA PRO A 724 -34.39 -29.36 -14.39
C PRO A 724 -34.36 -28.26 -15.46
N MET A 725 -33.17 -27.96 -15.97
CA MET A 725 -32.96 -27.01 -17.06
C MET A 725 -32.53 -27.73 -18.34
N PRO A 726 -32.80 -27.15 -19.53
CA PRO A 726 -32.33 -27.66 -20.82
C PRO A 726 -30.82 -27.94 -20.82
N LYS A 727 -30.40 -29.11 -21.31
CA LYS A 727 -29.00 -29.51 -21.34
C LYS A 727 -28.32 -29.10 -22.66
N PRO A 728 -27.03 -28.71 -22.64
CA PRO A 728 -26.18 -28.59 -21.44
C PRO A 728 -26.58 -27.40 -20.56
N HIS A 729 -26.49 -27.62 -19.25
CA HIS A 729 -26.83 -26.65 -18.21
C HIS A 729 -25.56 -26.25 -17.47
N MET A 730 -25.27 -24.95 -17.43
CA MET A 730 -24.16 -24.38 -16.67
C MET A 730 -24.68 -23.65 -15.44
N VAL A 731 -24.10 -23.92 -14.28
CA VAL A 731 -24.32 -23.12 -13.06
C VAL A 731 -23.07 -22.30 -12.79
N ILE A 732 -23.25 -21.00 -12.56
CA ILE A 732 -22.15 -20.03 -12.46
C ILE A 732 -22.28 -19.23 -11.18
N VAL A 733 -21.25 -19.23 -10.33
CA VAL A 733 -21.14 -18.38 -9.14
C VAL A 733 -20.19 -17.23 -9.45
N CYS A 734 -20.69 -15.98 -9.44
CA CYS A 734 -19.90 -14.80 -9.80
C CYS A 734 -20.40 -13.48 -9.20
N GLY A 735 -19.83 -12.35 -9.62
CA GLY A 735 -20.23 -10.99 -9.26
C GLY A 735 -19.40 -10.36 -8.13
N SER A 736 -18.80 -11.19 -7.27
CA SER A 736 -17.99 -10.72 -6.14
C SER A 736 -16.98 -11.76 -5.71
N LEU A 737 -15.75 -11.31 -5.43
CA LEU A 737 -14.73 -12.15 -4.80
C LEU A 737 -15.15 -12.65 -3.41
N TYR A 738 -16.03 -11.93 -2.72
CA TYR A 738 -16.55 -12.35 -1.41
C TYR A 738 -17.57 -13.49 -1.52
N LEU A 739 -18.39 -13.51 -2.57
CA LEU A 739 -19.27 -14.67 -2.82
C LEU A 739 -18.45 -15.89 -3.26
N VAL A 740 -17.42 -15.66 -4.07
CA VAL A 740 -16.46 -16.71 -4.41
C VAL A 740 -15.77 -17.21 -3.13
N SER A 741 -15.35 -16.32 -2.24
CA SER A 741 -14.77 -16.69 -0.94
C SER A 741 -15.72 -17.58 -0.12
N ASP A 742 -17.00 -17.21 -0.03
CA ASP A 742 -18.04 -18.01 0.63
C ASP A 742 -18.10 -19.44 0.04
N PHE A 743 -18.00 -19.57 -1.29
CA PHE A 743 -17.98 -20.89 -1.96
C PHE A 743 -16.83 -21.79 -1.46
N TYR A 744 -15.61 -21.24 -1.32
CA TYR A 744 -14.47 -22.02 -0.82
C TYR A 744 -14.55 -22.25 0.69
N ARG A 745 -14.92 -21.23 1.46
CA ARG A 745 -14.97 -21.30 2.93
C ARG A 745 -16.02 -22.30 3.42
N ASP A 746 -17.16 -22.39 2.74
CA ASP A 746 -18.26 -23.28 3.11
C ASP A 746 -18.03 -24.73 2.65
N GLY A 747 -16.86 -25.02 2.03
CA GLY A 747 -16.44 -26.37 1.68
C GLY A 747 -17.07 -26.91 0.38
N TYR A 748 -17.68 -26.06 -0.45
CA TYR A 748 -18.23 -26.49 -1.75
C TYR A 748 -17.16 -26.76 -2.82
N ALA A 749 -15.92 -26.37 -2.56
CA ALA A 749 -14.79 -26.60 -3.46
C ALA A 749 -14.37 -28.08 -3.48
N HIS A 750 -15.06 -28.88 -4.30
CA HIS A 750 -14.64 -30.22 -4.67
C HIS A 750 -14.32 -30.23 -6.17
N ARG A 751 -13.05 -30.49 -6.50
CA ARG A 751 -12.63 -30.54 -7.90
C ARG A 751 -13.32 -31.67 -8.63
N ARG A 752 -13.73 -31.37 -9.86
CA ARG A 752 -13.96 -32.40 -10.87
C ARG A 752 -12.62 -33.03 -11.18
N GLN A 753 -12.48 -34.35 -11.06
CA GLN A 753 -11.34 -35.03 -11.67
C GLN A 753 -11.40 -34.77 -13.19
N PRO A 754 -10.25 -34.44 -13.83
CA PRO A 754 -10.17 -33.93 -15.19
C PRO A 754 -10.85 -34.82 -16.25
#